data_AF-A0A0J7KMX7-F1
#
_entry.id   AF-A0A0J7KMX7-F1
#
_cell.length_a   1.000
_cell.length_b   1.000
_cell.length_c   1.000
_cell.angle_alpha   90.00
_cell.angle_beta   90.00
_cell.angle_gamma   90.00
#
_symmetry.space_group_name_H-M   'P 1'
#
loop_
_entity.id
_entity.type
_entity.pdbx_description
1 polymer ?
#
loop_
_entity_poly.entity_id
_entity_poly.type
_entity_poly.pdbx_seq_one_letter_code
_entity_poly.pdbx_strand_id
1 'polypeptide(L)'
;MLLHAGMQGEGIQGGEPRGIPLNVRILPEYLRSLGYMTKLIGKWHVGYYTPQHTPLHRGFDSFLGFYNSHVTYYDYKYSFQNMSGYDMHRGDAPAYGSTDKYVTDLFTDEAIRIIQYHEPSRPLYLQISHLAVHAPLESPHDYGHYDRQFMHIREINRRKYARMVSRLDNSVGRIVQALGSRGMLKDSLILFLTDNGAASIGKFRNYGSNYPLRGMKYTLYEGGVRGAAVLWSPRLRKTARVCDDLMHVTDWLPTLYSIAGGDVRDLGEIDGVDQWCMLNGSLPSARDRLLLNIDEISKTEGAIYKQFKLLRGSIEGGYYDGYYRDIERLMPHDHKKSIQEDMPLYTDTVLKSAVSQSITRHLGDPVTQPSTMIQLRREATVNCRPRDSFITCNVTECLFDINNDPCETKNIAEQYSRGWNDVSFHGADEIPTPNIDALAYNGVILNRHYVLPICTPSRTAFLTGKYPIRTGMQGYPLRGAEPRGIPLNNILLPEYLRRFGYATHLVGKWHVGYHTKNYGPTRRGFDNFVGYYNGYIQYFNHTLYENEQFGYDLHRIVGDNHTIEYRYEYMTDLITDEAENIISSHNPAQPLYLQLAHLAAHSSDAEEIMEVRNWEETNVTLGYIEDINRRKYASVVATLDESVGRVIDALKRADMLKNSIIIFIADNGAQTEGILKNHGSNYPLRGLKFSLFEGGIRGAACIYSPLIDHPSRVSTQLFHITDWLPTLYSAAGGNPNDLKQLDGIDQWSAIKSARDGKRKSVLMNIDEKNNEAALIGYYKLVRDKSEYQKYYDYSGNNALYPKYNATNVLASPAASAIANISTSVLNKNKIMQLRKEATVICKNFMDFSNCTNRTCLFNVYEDPCETTDLSSKYPKVTLN
;
A
#
# COMPACT_ATOMS: atom_id res chain seq x y z
N MET A 1 6.81 -23.38 -6.81
CA MET A 1 7.00 -24.84 -6.72
C MET A 1 5.92 -25.44 -5.83
N LEU A 2 5.67 -24.91 -4.62
CA LEU A 2 4.59 -25.39 -3.74
C LEU A 2 3.18 -25.09 -4.27
N LEU A 3 2.96 -23.92 -4.89
CA LEU A 3 1.72 -23.54 -5.60
C LEU A 3 1.38 -24.55 -6.71
N HIS A 4 2.30 -24.72 -7.65
CA HIS A 4 2.12 -25.64 -8.78
C HIS A 4 2.07 -27.13 -8.38
N ALA A 5 2.63 -27.47 -7.22
CA ALA A 5 2.60 -28.84 -6.68
C ALA A 5 1.41 -29.12 -5.75
N GLY A 6 0.56 -28.13 -5.42
CA GLY A 6 -0.56 -28.31 -4.49
C GLY A 6 -0.12 -28.65 -3.05
N MET A 7 1.10 -28.25 -2.67
CA MET A 7 1.74 -28.60 -1.39
C MET A 7 1.72 -27.42 -0.40
N GLN A 8 0.77 -26.51 -0.55
CA GLN A 8 0.59 -25.35 0.31
C GLN A 8 -0.19 -25.71 1.58
N GLY A 9 -0.11 -24.87 2.61
CA GLY A 9 -0.78 -25.07 3.90
C GLY A 9 0.11 -25.75 4.95
N GLU A 10 -0.51 -26.48 5.88
CA GLU A 10 0.22 -27.16 6.95
C GLU A 10 1.14 -28.28 6.40
N GLY A 11 2.26 -28.49 7.08
CA GLY A 11 3.20 -29.56 6.75
C GLY A 11 2.54 -30.93 6.76
N ILE A 12 2.98 -31.84 5.88
CA ILE A 12 2.41 -33.18 5.75
C ILE A 12 2.48 -33.92 7.08
N GLN A 13 1.34 -34.33 7.62
CA GLN A 13 1.30 -35.16 8.82
C GLN A 13 1.53 -36.63 8.46
N GLY A 14 1.93 -37.43 9.45
CA GLY A 14 2.14 -38.85 9.24
C GLY A 14 0.86 -39.53 8.70
N GLY A 15 1.01 -40.47 7.77
CA GLY A 15 -0.13 -41.20 7.21
C GLY A 15 -1.11 -40.40 6.32
N GLU A 16 -0.89 -39.10 6.09
CA GLU A 16 -1.70 -38.35 5.14
C GLU A 16 -1.56 -38.91 3.71
N PRO A 17 -2.66 -38.98 2.92
CA PRO A 17 -2.65 -39.55 1.59
C PRO A 17 -2.10 -38.62 0.51
N ARG A 18 -1.02 -37.90 0.81
CA ARG A 18 -0.38 -36.94 -0.11
C ARG A 18 1.14 -36.92 0.01
N GLY A 19 1.77 -36.45 -1.06
CA GLY A 19 3.21 -36.21 -1.14
C GLY A 19 3.53 -35.38 -2.39
N ILE A 20 4.81 -35.11 -2.64
CA ILE A 20 5.20 -34.40 -3.87
C ILE A 20 4.62 -35.14 -5.07
N PRO A 21 3.84 -34.48 -5.94
CA PRO A 21 3.21 -35.12 -7.09
C PRO A 21 4.19 -35.95 -7.91
N LEU A 22 3.77 -37.14 -8.31
CA LEU A 22 4.65 -38.10 -9.01
C LEU A 22 5.04 -37.64 -10.42
N ASN A 23 4.29 -36.72 -11.01
CA ASN A 23 4.63 -36.07 -12.29
C ASN A 23 5.67 -34.95 -12.14
N VAL A 24 6.01 -34.54 -10.92
CA VAL A 24 7.04 -33.53 -10.65
C VAL A 24 8.39 -34.23 -10.44
N ARG A 25 9.30 -34.01 -11.39
CA ARG A 25 10.68 -34.49 -11.29
C ARG A 25 11.49 -33.61 -10.32
N ILE A 26 12.27 -34.23 -9.44
CA ILE A 26 13.07 -33.51 -8.43
C ILE A 26 14.58 -33.64 -8.70
N LEU A 27 15.39 -32.79 -8.02
CA LEU A 27 16.83 -32.67 -8.22
C LEU A 27 17.62 -34.00 -8.37
N PRO A 28 17.48 -35.00 -7.48
CA PRO A 28 18.22 -36.26 -7.62
C PRO A 28 17.90 -37.00 -8.93
N GLU A 29 16.66 -36.93 -9.42
CA GLU A 29 16.29 -37.56 -10.70
C GLU A 29 17.01 -36.90 -11.87
N TYR A 30 17.16 -35.58 -11.86
CA TYR A 30 17.93 -34.83 -12.87
C TYR A 30 19.42 -35.12 -12.80
N LEU A 31 20.02 -35.11 -11.60
CA LEU A 31 21.44 -35.43 -11.44
C LEU A 31 21.76 -36.87 -11.82
N ARG A 32 20.86 -37.81 -11.53
CA ARG A 32 21.01 -39.21 -11.93
C ARG A 32 21.09 -39.37 -13.45
N SER A 33 20.36 -38.58 -14.23
CA SER A 33 20.49 -38.59 -15.70
C SER A 33 21.83 -38.04 -16.21
N LEU A 34 22.56 -37.27 -15.39
CA LEU A 34 23.93 -36.84 -15.67
C LEU A 34 24.99 -37.81 -15.15
N GLY A 35 24.59 -39.00 -14.68
CA GLY A 35 25.49 -40.05 -14.20
C GLY A 35 25.86 -39.96 -12.72
N TYR A 36 25.29 -39.00 -11.97
CA TYR A 36 25.52 -38.90 -10.53
C TYR A 36 24.98 -40.12 -9.81
N MET A 37 25.76 -40.61 -8.85
CA MET A 37 25.22 -41.46 -7.79
C MET A 37 24.55 -40.56 -6.76
N THR A 38 23.30 -40.85 -6.40
CA THR A 38 22.47 -39.99 -5.55
C THR A 38 22.16 -40.68 -4.23
N LYS A 39 22.37 -40.00 -3.12
CA LYS A 39 22.29 -40.57 -1.77
C LYS A 39 21.56 -39.62 -0.83
N LEU A 40 20.56 -40.12 -0.11
CA LEU A 40 19.86 -39.36 0.92
C LEU A 40 20.10 -39.98 2.30
N ILE A 41 20.49 -39.13 3.25
CA ILE A 41 20.55 -39.47 4.67
C ILE A 41 19.66 -38.51 5.46
N GLY A 42 18.83 -39.04 6.34
CA GLY A 42 18.03 -38.25 7.27
C GLY A 42 16.59 -37.99 6.83
N LYS A 43 16.09 -36.79 7.13
CA LYS A 43 14.67 -36.47 6.99
C LYS A 43 14.20 -36.44 5.53
N TRP A 44 13.10 -37.14 5.24
CA TRP A 44 12.39 -37.05 3.95
C TRP A 44 11.21 -36.06 4.02
N HIS A 45 10.19 -36.32 4.85
CA HIS A 45 9.07 -35.41 5.19
C HIS A 45 8.43 -34.62 4.04
N VAL A 46 8.29 -35.26 2.88
CA VAL A 46 7.59 -34.72 1.71
C VAL A 46 6.56 -35.71 1.14
N GLY A 47 6.06 -36.59 2.01
CA GLY A 47 5.02 -37.59 1.75
C GLY A 47 5.56 -38.98 1.48
N TYR A 48 4.83 -39.99 1.96
CA TYR A 48 5.19 -41.41 1.85
C TYR A 48 3.95 -42.31 1.71
N TYR A 49 2.84 -41.77 1.21
CA TYR A 49 1.56 -42.48 1.11
C TYR A 49 1.63 -43.78 0.30
N THR A 50 2.44 -43.78 -0.76
CA THR A 50 2.73 -44.97 -1.56
C THR A 50 4.25 -45.15 -1.72
N PRO A 51 4.73 -46.35 -2.07
CA PRO A 51 6.16 -46.57 -2.32
C PRO A 51 6.74 -45.58 -3.35
N GLN A 52 5.96 -45.18 -4.36
CA GLN A 52 6.39 -44.21 -5.37
C GLN A 52 6.74 -42.83 -4.77
N HIS A 53 6.25 -42.50 -3.58
CA HIS A 53 6.57 -41.25 -2.88
C HIS A 53 7.81 -41.37 -1.98
N THR A 54 8.39 -42.56 -1.78
CA THR A 54 9.59 -42.72 -0.93
C THR A 54 10.87 -42.38 -1.70
N PRO A 55 11.99 -42.07 -1.00
CA PRO A 55 13.21 -41.59 -1.64
C PRO A 55 13.77 -42.45 -2.79
N LEU A 56 13.70 -43.78 -2.67
CA LEU A 56 14.24 -44.70 -3.68
C LEU A 56 13.53 -44.59 -5.03
N HIS A 57 12.24 -44.26 -5.00
CA HIS A 57 11.42 -44.09 -6.20
C HIS A 57 11.40 -42.65 -6.69
N ARG A 58 12.06 -41.74 -5.97
CA ARG A 58 12.18 -40.29 -6.26
C ARG A 58 13.61 -39.89 -6.59
N GLY A 59 14.36 -40.80 -7.21
CA GLY A 59 15.65 -40.52 -7.82
C GLY A 59 16.87 -40.89 -7.00
N PHE A 60 16.74 -41.24 -5.71
CA PHE A 60 17.87 -41.62 -4.87
C PHE A 60 18.27 -43.10 -5.03
N ASP A 61 19.57 -43.37 -5.19
CA ASP A 61 20.10 -44.75 -5.29
C ASP A 61 20.18 -45.46 -3.93
N SER A 62 20.20 -44.73 -2.81
CA SER A 62 20.01 -45.31 -1.48
C SER A 62 19.55 -44.29 -0.45
N PHE A 63 18.91 -44.81 0.61
CA PHE A 63 18.34 -44.02 1.69
C PHE A 63 18.65 -44.63 3.06
N LEU A 64 19.04 -43.80 4.03
CA LEU A 64 19.00 -44.11 5.46
C LEU A 64 18.42 -42.90 6.19
N GLY A 65 17.24 -43.01 6.79
CA GLY A 65 16.60 -41.85 7.38
C GLY A 65 15.17 -42.11 7.86
N PHE A 66 14.39 -41.05 8.03
CA PHE A 66 13.02 -41.15 8.53
C PHE A 66 12.05 -40.35 7.69
N TYR A 67 10.78 -40.76 7.68
CA TYR A 67 9.77 -40.19 6.79
C TYR A 67 8.99 -39.04 7.42
N ASN A 68 8.78 -39.02 8.73
CA ASN A 68 7.97 -38.03 9.43
C ASN A 68 8.73 -36.75 9.78
N SER A 69 8.05 -35.82 10.46
CA SER A 69 8.58 -34.48 10.77
C SER A 69 9.79 -34.50 11.70
N HIS A 70 9.87 -35.49 12.59
CA HIS A 70 10.94 -35.69 13.56
C HIS A 70 10.93 -37.13 14.08
N VAL A 71 12.00 -37.52 14.76
CA VAL A 71 12.07 -38.73 15.59
C VAL A 71 12.82 -38.38 16.88
N THR A 72 12.74 -39.23 17.89
CA THR A 72 13.65 -39.15 19.06
C THR A 72 15.10 -39.43 18.66
N TYR A 73 16.06 -38.92 19.43
CA TYR A 73 17.47 -38.90 19.00
C TYR A 73 18.20 -40.25 19.16
N TYR A 74 17.64 -41.21 19.90
CA TYR A 74 18.28 -42.52 20.19
C TYR A 74 17.46 -43.73 19.79
N ASP A 75 16.15 -43.72 20.08
CA ASP A 75 15.26 -44.84 19.75
C ASP A 75 14.47 -44.63 18.45
N TYR A 76 14.67 -43.48 17.78
CA TYR A 76 14.14 -43.12 16.46
C TYR A 76 12.62 -43.30 16.32
N LYS A 77 11.90 -43.05 17.41
CA LYS A 77 10.45 -43.12 17.45
C LYS A 77 9.85 -41.77 17.08
N TYR A 78 8.85 -41.80 16.22
CA TYR A 78 7.94 -40.71 15.99
C TYR A 78 6.78 -40.78 16.97
N SER A 79 6.28 -39.64 17.44
CA SER A 79 5.06 -39.55 18.25
C SER A 79 4.38 -38.20 18.05
N PHE A 80 3.25 -38.18 17.35
CA PHE A 80 2.44 -36.98 17.12
C PHE A 80 1.01 -37.33 16.70
N GLN A 81 0.01 -36.56 17.18
CA GLN A 81 -1.42 -36.68 16.83
C GLN A 81 -1.93 -38.13 16.69
N ASN A 82 -1.80 -38.90 17.78
CA ASN A 82 -2.23 -40.31 17.90
C ASN A 82 -1.46 -41.34 17.07
N MET A 83 -0.43 -40.96 16.31
CA MET A 83 0.51 -41.89 15.69
C MET A 83 1.80 -41.96 16.49
N SER A 84 2.24 -43.18 16.80
CA SER A 84 3.55 -43.42 17.37
C SER A 84 4.15 -44.71 16.81
N GLY A 85 5.46 -44.73 16.61
CA GLY A 85 6.13 -45.89 16.05
C GLY A 85 7.59 -45.62 15.70
N TYR A 86 8.33 -46.69 15.41
CA TYR A 86 9.68 -46.60 14.89
C TYR A 86 9.65 -46.13 13.44
N ASP A 87 10.42 -45.09 13.10
CA ASP A 87 10.38 -44.45 11.78
C ASP A 87 11.76 -44.32 11.12
N MET A 88 12.77 -45.06 11.58
CA MET A 88 14.04 -45.12 10.86
C MET A 88 13.99 -46.22 9.81
N HIS A 89 14.43 -45.92 8.59
CA HIS A 89 14.38 -46.80 7.42
C HIS A 89 15.73 -46.87 6.73
N ARG A 90 16.04 -48.03 6.16
CA ARG A 90 17.15 -48.27 5.23
C ARG A 90 16.56 -48.80 3.94
N GLY A 91 16.59 -47.97 2.90
CA GLY A 91 15.72 -48.16 1.73
C GLY A 91 14.24 -48.02 2.13
N ASP A 92 13.38 -48.91 1.64
CA ASP A 92 11.95 -48.93 1.98
C ASP A 92 11.62 -49.78 3.24
N ALA A 93 12.64 -50.39 3.87
CA ALA A 93 12.46 -51.26 5.03
C ALA A 93 12.84 -50.54 6.34
N PRO A 94 12.16 -50.81 7.46
CA PRO A 94 12.59 -50.33 8.77
C PRO A 94 14.02 -50.77 9.10
N ALA A 95 14.84 -49.85 9.60
CA ALA A 95 16.25 -50.05 9.92
C ALA A 95 16.48 -50.66 11.33
N TYR A 96 15.76 -51.74 11.65
CA TYR A 96 15.90 -52.42 12.94
C TYR A 96 17.35 -52.82 13.23
N GLY A 97 17.76 -52.75 14.50
CA GLY A 97 19.13 -53.09 14.94
C GLY A 97 20.14 -51.93 14.91
N SER A 98 19.72 -50.72 14.54
CA SER A 98 20.56 -49.51 14.60
C SER A 98 20.51 -48.79 15.97
N THR A 99 20.13 -49.48 17.05
CA THR A 99 19.72 -48.87 18.32
C THR A 99 20.88 -48.27 19.13
N ASP A 100 20.57 -47.29 19.98
CA ASP A 100 21.43 -46.64 20.98
C ASP A 100 22.52 -45.68 20.48
N LYS A 101 22.46 -45.28 19.20
CA LYS A 101 23.35 -44.25 18.67
C LYS A 101 22.63 -42.91 18.56
N TYR A 102 23.32 -41.82 18.90
CA TYR A 102 22.79 -40.49 18.66
C TYR A 102 22.58 -40.28 17.15
N VAL A 103 21.39 -39.88 16.72
CA VAL A 103 21.01 -39.87 15.29
C VAL A 103 21.96 -39.04 14.41
N THR A 104 22.52 -37.94 14.95
CA THR A 104 23.53 -37.14 14.23
C THR A 104 24.76 -37.98 13.92
N ASP A 105 25.22 -38.81 14.86
CA ASP A 105 26.37 -39.70 14.67
C ASP A 105 26.05 -40.87 13.75
N LEU A 106 24.83 -41.40 13.82
CA LEU A 106 24.37 -42.43 12.89
C LEU A 106 24.44 -41.91 11.44
N PHE A 107 23.91 -40.71 11.20
CA PHE A 107 23.93 -40.07 9.87
C PHE A 107 25.35 -39.70 9.45
N THR A 108 26.19 -39.22 10.37
CA THR A 108 27.60 -38.93 10.11
C THR A 108 28.34 -40.18 9.64
N ASP A 109 28.15 -41.29 10.34
CA ASP A 109 28.88 -42.53 10.05
C ASP A 109 28.41 -43.17 8.74
N GLU A 110 27.11 -43.08 8.41
CA GLU A 110 26.62 -43.51 7.09
C GLU A 110 27.16 -42.63 5.97
N ALA A 111 27.27 -41.30 6.17
CA ALA A 111 27.87 -40.40 5.20
C ALA A 111 29.34 -40.75 4.95
N ILE A 112 30.10 -40.97 6.01
CA ILE A 112 31.51 -41.42 5.94
C ILE A 112 31.60 -42.76 5.22
N ARG A 113 30.72 -43.71 5.55
CA ARG A 113 30.67 -45.02 4.87
C ARG A 113 30.43 -44.85 3.38
N ILE A 114 29.44 -44.05 2.98
CA ILE A 114 29.17 -43.75 1.57
C ILE A 114 30.41 -43.18 0.89
N ILE A 115 31.06 -42.17 1.48
CA ILE A 115 32.26 -41.53 0.92
C ILE A 115 33.43 -42.52 0.80
N GLN A 116 33.64 -43.37 1.82
CA GLN A 116 34.71 -44.36 1.84
C GLN A 116 34.57 -45.41 0.72
N TYR A 117 33.35 -45.86 0.47
CA TYR A 117 33.06 -46.89 -0.54
C TYR A 117 32.64 -46.33 -1.90
N HIS A 118 32.56 -45.01 -2.06
CA HIS A 118 32.22 -44.37 -3.34
C HIS A 118 33.40 -44.43 -4.32
N GLU A 119 33.12 -44.70 -5.59
CA GLU A 119 34.10 -44.69 -6.68
C GLU A 119 34.42 -43.25 -7.11
N PRO A 120 35.65 -42.73 -6.91
CA PRO A 120 35.94 -41.31 -7.13
C PRO A 120 35.78 -40.82 -8.57
N SER A 121 35.75 -41.72 -9.57
CA SER A 121 35.53 -41.38 -10.98
C SER A 121 34.07 -41.09 -11.32
N ARG A 122 33.13 -41.54 -10.48
CA ARG A 122 31.69 -41.29 -10.66
C ARG A 122 31.29 -40.09 -9.81
N PRO A 123 30.50 -39.13 -10.32
CA PRO A 123 30.08 -38.00 -9.51
C PRO A 123 29.10 -38.42 -8.41
N LEU A 124 29.15 -37.76 -7.25
CA LEU A 124 28.33 -38.05 -6.07
C LEU A 124 27.46 -36.85 -5.70
N TYR A 125 26.16 -37.08 -5.55
CA TYR A 125 25.23 -36.19 -4.88
C TYR A 125 24.83 -36.82 -3.54
N LEU A 126 25.30 -36.23 -2.44
CA LEU A 126 25.01 -36.68 -1.07
C LEU A 126 24.24 -35.59 -0.32
N GLN A 127 22.96 -35.84 -0.09
CA GLN A 127 22.11 -34.98 0.72
C GLN A 127 22.01 -35.54 2.14
N ILE A 128 22.31 -34.70 3.15
CA ILE A 128 22.22 -35.07 4.56
C ILE A 128 21.27 -34.09 5.26
N SER A 129 20.03 -34.51 5.45
CA SER A 129 18.99 -33.75 6.14
C SER A 129 18.98 -34.13 7.62
N HIS A 130 19.94 -33.60 8.37
CA HIS A 130 20.11 -33.87 9.80
C HIS A 130 18.85 -33.54 10.62
N LEU A 131 18.57 -34.35 11.66
CA LEU A 131 17.54 -34.01 12.66
C LEU A 131 17.99 -32.84 13.54
N ALA A 132 19.28 -32.79 13.90
CA ALA A 132 19.81 -31.70 14.72
C ALA A 132 19.60 -30.35 14.00
N VAL A 133 18.99 -29.34 14.61
CA VAL A 133 18.66 -29.16 16.04
C VAL A 133 17.15 -29.00 16.28
N HIS A 134 16.38 -29.96 15.79
CA HIS A 134 14.93 -30.04 15.94
C HIS A 134 14.52 -30.40 17.37
N ALA A 135 13.37 -29.89 17.83
CA ALA A 135 12.76 -30.25 19.11
C ALA A 135 12.06 -31.63 19.03
N PRO A 136 11.88 -32.36 20.15
CA PRO A 136 12.35 -32.06 21.50
C PRO A 136 13.88 -32.11 21.62
N LEU A 137 14.44 -31.33 22.54
CA LEU A 137 15.90 -31.28 22.72
C LEU A 137 16.39 -32.48 23.53
N GLU A 138 17.20 -33.32 22.90
CA GLU A 138 17.91 -34.42 23.53
C GLU A 138 19.42 -34.24 23.35
N SER A 139 20.16 -34.25 24.46
CA SER A 139 21.61 -34.05 24.42
C SER A 139 22.34 -35.34 23.97
N PRO A 140 23.52 -35.19 23.35
CA PRO A 140 24.42 -36.32 23.16
C PRO A 140 24.91 -36.87 24.52
N HIS A 141 25.14 -38.18 24.63
CA HIS A 141 25.51 -38.88 25.88
C HIS A 141 26.86 -38.45 26.48
N ASP A 142 27.71 -37.72 25.74
CA ASP A 142 29.01 -37.18 26.19
C ASP A 142 28.88 -35.88 27.00
N TYR A 143 27.85 -35.81 27.85
CA TYR A 143 27.42 -34.64 28.64
C TYR A 143 28.56 -33.88 29.35
N GLY A 144 29.53 -34.60 29.93
CA GLY A 144 30.59 -33.99 30.76
C GLY A 144 31.64 -33.16 30.00
N HIS A 145 31.87 -33.43 28.71
CA HIS A 145 32.84 -32.69 27.89
C HIS A 145 32.29 -31.32 27.49
N TYR A 146 31.03 -31.26 27.04
CA TYR A 146 30.43 -30.01 26.56
C TYR A 146 29.82 -29.14 27.66
N ASP A 147 29.47 -29.69 28.83
CA ASP A 147 28.89 -28.86 29.89
C ASP A 147 29.86 -27.77 30.35
N ARG A 148 31.15 -28.10 30.48
CA ARG A 148 32.22 -27.14 30.80
C ARG A 148 32.38 -26.02 29.75
N GLN A 149 32.23 -26.35 28.46
CA GLN A 149 32.41 -25.39 27.37
C GLN A 149 31.29 -24.35 27.31
N PHE A 150 30.06 -24.75 27.65
CA PHE A 150 28.86 -23.91 27.54
C PHE A 150 28.31 -23.46 28.91
N MET A 151 29.08 -23.58 30.01
CA MET A 151 28.61 -23.14 31.34
C MET A 151 28.25 -21.65 31.38
N HIS A 152 28.86 -20.84 30.51
CA HIS A 152 28.55 -19.42 30.36
C HIS A 152 27.11 -19.18 29.85
N ILE A 153 26.51 -20.16 29.16
CA ILE A 153 25.09 -20.15 28.78
C ILE A 153 24.28 -20.62 30.00
N ARG A 154 23.55 -19.69 30.61
CA ARG A 154 22.75 -19.89 31.83
C ARG A 154 21.46 -20.65 31.55
N GLU A 155 20.78 -20.37 30.44
CA GLU A 155 19.52 -21.06 30.12
C GLU A 155 19.81 -22.50 29.71
N ILE A 156 19.28 -23.46 30.48
CA ILE A 156 19.66 -24.87 30.43
C ILE A 156 19.33 -25.50 29.07
N ASN A 157 18.20 -25.16 28.46
CA ASN A 157 17.78 -25.73 27.18
C ASN A 157 18.51 -25.09 26.00
N ARG A 158 18.88 -23.81 26.07
CA ARG A 158 19.80 -23.16 25.15
C ARG A 158 21.19 -23.79 25.23
N ARG A 159 21.64 -24.13 26.44
CA ARG A 159 22.89 -24.90 26.63
C ARG A 159 22.78 -26.26 25.95
N LYS A 160 21.68 -27.00 26.14
CA LYS A 160 21.43 -28.27 25.41
C LYS A 160 21.47 -28.07 23.89
N TYR A 161 20.77 -27.06 23.38
CA TYR A 161 20.78 -26.69 21.96
C TYR A 161 22.21 -26.45 21.45
N ALA A 162 23.03 -25.68 22.18
CA ALA A 162 24.42 -25.41 21.82
C ALA A 162 25.27 -26.69 21.73
N ARG A 163 25.05 -27.67 22.62
CA ARG A 163 25.70 -28.99 22.54
C ARG A 163 25.32 -29.74 21.27
N MET A 164 24.04 -29.71 20.90
CA MET A 164 23.54 -30.38 19.70
C MET A 164 24.09 -29.72 18.42
N VAL A 165 24.17 -28.38 18.40
CA VAL A 165 24.83 -27.63 17.32
C VAL A 165 26.32 -27.99 17.24
N SER A 166 27.02 -28.06 18.38
CA SER A 166 28.44 -28.45 18.40
C SER A 166 28.66 -29.89 17.93
N ARG A 167 27.74 -30.81 18.22
CA ARG A 167 27.79 -32.18 17.68
C ARG A 167 27.53 -32.21 16.16
N LEU A 168 26.65 -31.36 15.65
CA LEU A 168 26.45 -31.18 14.20
C LEU A 168 27.71 -30.60 13.53
N ASP A 169 28.38 -29.62 14.16
CA ASP A 169 29.66 -29.08 13.66
C ASP A 169 30.75 -30.17 13.58
N ASN A 170 30.82 -31.06 14.57
CA ASN A 170 31.70 -32.24 14.50
C ASN A 170 31.35 -33.19 13.35
N SER A 171 30.05 -33.39 13.04
CA SER A 171 29.61 -34.17 11.88
C SER A 171 30.20 -33.57 10.59
N VAL A 172 30.06 -32.25 10.40
CA VAL A 172 30.63 -31.53 9.24
C VAL A 172 32.14 -31.77 9.15
N GLY A 173 32.86 -31.61 10.27
CA GLY A 173 34.30 -31.85 10.32
C GLY A 173 34.71 -33.26 9.88
N ARG A 174 34.03 -34.29 10.40
CA ARG A 174 34.32 -35.70 10.07
C ARG A 174 34.01 -36.03 8.61
N ILE A 175 32.93 -35.47 8.05
CA ILE A 175 32.55 -35.65 6.64
C ILE A 175 33.58 -35.01 5.71
N VAL A 176 33.98 -33.76 5.99
CA VAL A 176 35.03 -33.07 5.20
C VAL A 176 36.36 -33.82 5.27
N GLN A 177 36.72 -34.36 6.45
CA GLN A 177 37.91 -35.19 6.61
C GLN A 177 37.84 -36.47 5.78
N ALA A 178 36.67 -37.13 5.72
CA ALA A 178 36.46 -38.31 4.88
C ALA A 178 36.61 -37.98 3.39
N LEU A 179 36.03 -36.86 2.93
CA LEU A 179 36.20 -36.37 1.55
C LEU A 179 37.68 -36.08 1.22
N GLY A 180 38.40 -35.44 2.14
CA GLY A 180 39.83 -35.17 1.99
C GLY A 180 40.65 -36.46 1.91
N SER A 181 40.41 -37.40 2.82
CA SER A 181 41.11 -38.69 2.89
C SER A 181 40.86 -39.56 1.66
N ARG A 182 39.71 -39.43 1.00
CA ARG A 182 39.37 -40.10 -0.27
C ARG A 182 39.80 -39.32 -1.52
N GLY A 183 40.43 -38.15 -1.35
CA GLY A 183 40.87 -37.31 -2.46
C GLY A 183 39.74 -36.65 -3.26
N MET A 184 38.52 -36.62 -2.71
CA MET A 184 37.31 -36.07 -3.34
C MET A 184 37.16 -34.57 -3.08
N LEU A 185 37.79 -34.06 -2.01
CA LEU A 185 37.62 -32.66 -1.56
C LEU A 185 38.03 -31.61 -2.62
N LYS A 186 38.99 -31.94 -3.50
CA LYS A 186 39.47 -31.05 -4.57
C LYS A 186 38.44 -30.75 -5.67
N ASP A 187 37.42 -31.59 -5.78
CA ASP A 187 36.34 -31.44 -6.77
C ASP A 187 34.98 -31.60 -6.08
N SER A 188 34.83 -30.92 -4.94
CA SER A 188 33.60 -30.92 -4.16
C SER A 188 32.95 -29.53 -4.13
N LEU A 189 31.63 -29.52 -4.14
CA LEU A 189 30.81 -28.38 -3.75
C LEU A 189 30.04 -28.80 -2.50
N ILE A 190 30.27 -28.09 -1.40
CA ILE A 190 29.65 -28.36 -0.11
C ILE A 190 28.69 -27.21 0.19
N LEU A 191 27.43 -27.57 0.33
CA LEU A 191 26.34 -26.65 0.66
C LEU A 191 25.80 -27.00 2.04
N PHE A 192 25.86 -26.04 2.96
CA PHE A 192 25.22 -26.12 4.26
C PHE A 192 24.11 -25.07 4.31
N LEU A 193 22.87 -25.47 4.61
CA LEU A 193 21.73 -24.55 4.70
C LEU A 193 20.71 -24.99 5.73
N THR A 194 19.89 -24.05 6.21
CA THR A 194 18.71 -24.34 7.03
C THR A 194 17.44 -24.35 6.17
N ASP A 195 16.42 -25.07 6.61
CA ASP A 195 15.11 -25.15 5.94
C ASP A 195 14.09 -24.10 6.44
N ASN A 196 14.35 -23.47 7.59
CA ASN A 196 13.60 -22.36 8.17
C ASN A 196 14.44 -21.66 9.26
N GLY A 197 13.92 -20.56 9.80
CA GLY A 197 14.43 -19.93 11.02
C GLY A 197 14.15 -20.75 12.28
N ALA A 198 14.83 -20.44 13.38
CA ALA A 198 14.69 -21.17 14.64
C ALA A 198 13.28 -21.03 15.23
N ALA A 199 12.78 -22.09 15.89
CA ALA A 199 11.55 -22.04 16.68
C ALA A 199 11.86 -21.51 18.09
N SER A 200 11.91 -20.18 18.22
CA SER A 200 12.38 -19.53 19.46
C SER A 200 11.39 -19.61 20.62
N ILE A 201 10.09 -19.77 20.37
CA ILE A 201 9.03 -19.96 21.39
C ILE A 201 7.99 -20.99 20.91
N GLY A 202 6.92 -21.22 21.69
CA GLY A 202 5.79 -22.09 21.31
C GLY A 202 5.98 -23.58 21.59
N LYS A 203 5.03 -24.40 21.13
CA LYS A 203 4.94 -25.84 21.43
C LYS A 203 6.16 -26.65 20.97
N PHE A 204 6.76 -26.25 19.85
CA PHE A 204 7.93 -26.92 19.26
C PHE A 204 9.21 -26.09 19.41
N ARG A 205 9.31 -25.34 20.50
CA ARG A 205 10.46 -24.50 20.81
C ARG A 205 11.74 -25.33 20.85
N ASN A 206 12.73 -24.97 20.01
CA ASN A 206 14.07 -25.55 20.04
C ASN A 206 15.09 -24.64 20.74
N TYR A 207 14.68 -23.48 21.25
CA TYR A 207 15.53 -22.51 21.95
C TYR A 207 16.63 -21.90 21.05
N GLY A 208 16.55 -22.03 19.73
CA GLY A 208 17.38 -21.26 18.81
C GLY A 208 16.98 -19.77 18.78
N SER A 209 17.82 -18.91 18.21
CA SER A 209 17.62 -17.46 18.16
C SER A 209 17.75 -16.95 16.74
N ASN A 210 16.78 -16.15 16.31
CA ASN A 210 16.82 -15.39 15.05
C ASN A 210 17.18 -13.92 15.29
N TYR A 211 17.38 -13.50 16.55
CA TYR A 211 17.62 -12.10 16.89
C TYR A 211 18.88 -11.55 16.20
N PRO A 212 18.84 -10.35 15.60
CA PRO A 212 17.80 -9.32 15.73
C PRO A 212 16.67 -9.37 14.70
N LEU A 213 16.64 -10.37 13.81
CA LEU A 213 15.58 -10.51 12.81
C LEU A 213 14.22 -10.76 13.49
N ARG A 214 13.18 -10.26 12.86
CA ARG A 214 11.80 -10.37 13.33
C ARG A 214 11.23 -11.74 13.00
N GLY A 215 10.43 -12.30 13.91
CA GLY A 215 9.72 -13.54 13.69
C GLY A 215 10.56 -14.80 13.94
N MET A 216 10.00 -15.94 13.57
CA MET A 216 10.57 -17.26 13.78
C MET A 216 9.97 -18.26 12.79
N LYS A 217 10.33 -19.55 12.89
CA LYS A 217 9.60 -20.63 12.19
C LYS A 217 8.09 -20.37 12.20
N TYR A 218 7.43 -20.68 11.08
CA TYR A 218 6.01 -20.39 10.76
C TYR A 218 5.73 -19.00 10.18
N THR A 219 6.56 -17.99 10.44
CA THR A 219 6.28 -16.63 9.95
C THR A 219 7.02 -16.30 8.67
N LEU A 220 6.47 -15.36 7.90
CA LEU A 220 7.07 -14.86 6.65
C LEU A 220 8.06 -13.70 6.87
N TYR A 221 8.28 -13.29 8.12
CA TYR A 221 9.32 -12.32 8.49
C TYR A 221 10.73 -12.89 8.27
N GLU A 222 11.74 -12.02 8.18
CA GLU A 222 13.13 -12.40 7.93
C GLU A 222 13.63 -13.47 8.93
N GLY A 223 13.25 -13.40 10.20
CA GLY A 223 13.62 -14.41 11.19
C GLY A 223 12.95 -15.78 10.99
N GLY A 224 11.93 -15.88 10.14
CA GLY A 224 11.30 -17.15 9.75
C GLY A 224 11.82 -17.70 8.41
N VAL A 225 12.06 -16.84 7.42
CA VAL A 225 12.38 -17.26 6.04
C VAL A 225 13.82 -17.01 5.60
N ARG A 226 14.59 -16.14 6.28
CA ARG A 226 16.02 -15.93 5.99
C ARG A 226 16.85 -16.95 6.76
N GLY A 227 17.11 -18.09 6.10
CA GLY A 227 17.92 -19.18 6.64
C GLY A 227 19.43 -18.91 6.61
N ALA A 228 20.17 -19.59 7.48
CA ALA A 228 21.63 -19.58 7.41
C ALA A 228 22.10 -20.49 6.27
N ALA A 229 23.04 -20.02 5.44
CA ALA A 229 23.59 -20.79 4.34
C ALA A 229 25.10 -20.52 4.15
N VAL A 230 25.85 -21.56 3.78
CA VAL A 230 27.26 -21.50 3.43
C VAL A 230 27.50 -22.38 2.22
N LEU A 231 28.20 -21.82 1.23
CA LEU A 231 28.69 -22.55 0.07
C LEU A 231 30.23 -22.58 0.11
N TRP A 232 30.80 -23.77 0.02
CA TRP A 232 32.24 -23.97 -0.06
C TRP A 232 32.58 -24.82 -1.30
N SER A 233 33.59 -24.39 -2.05
CA SER A 233 34.19 -25.19 -3.12
C SER A 233 35.54 -24.61 -3.53
N PRO A 234 36.55 -25.44 -3.86
CA PRO A 234 37.78 -24.97 -4.48
C PRO A 234 37.57 -24.44 -5.91
N ARG A 235 36.38 -24.62 -6.51
CA ARG A 235 36.03 -24.16 -7.85
C ARG A 235 35.47 -22.73 -7.90
N LEU A 236 35.23 -22.12 -6.75
CA LEU A 236 34.77 -20.73 -6.68
C LEU A 236 35.91 -19.79 -7.05
N ARG A 237 35.65 -18.87 -7.98
CA ARG A 237 36.62 -17.81 -8.39
C ARG A 237 36.83 -16.76 -7.31
N LYS A 238 35.76 -16.42 -6.57
CA LYS A 238 35.79 -15.47 -5.45
C LYS A 238 35.34 -16.17 -4.17
N THR A 239 36.30 -16.54 -3.34
CA THR A 239 36.08 -17.18 -2.03
C THR A 239 36.11 -16.16 -0.90
N ALA A 240 35.75 -16.58 0.32
CA ALA A 240 35.87 -15.79 1.55
C ALA A 240 35.19 -14.40 1.43
N ARG A 241 33.87 -14.41 1.15
CA ARG A 241 33.01 -13.22 1.06
C ARG A 241 31.61 -13.50 1.62
N VAL A 242 30.90 -12.44 1.98
CA VAL A 242 29.44 -12.46 2.23
C VAL A 242 28.70 -12.14 0.93
N CYS A 243 27.52 -12.73 0.74
CA CYS A 243 26.66 -12.54 -0.42
C CYS A 243 25.28 -12.10 0.07
N ASP A 244 24.95 -10.82 -0.12
CA ASP A 244 23.66 -10.24 0.29
C ASP A 244 22.61 -10.22 -0.83
N ASP A 245 22.98 -10.72 -2.01
CA ASP A 245 22.12 -10.85 -3.17
C ASP A 245 20.94 -11.82 -2.91
N LEU A 246 19.76 -11.50 -3.48
CA LEU A 246 18.54 -12.28 -3.30
C LEU A 246 18.66 -13.67 -3.92
N MET A 247 18.48 -14.71 -3.11
CA MET A 247 18.43 -16.11 -3.54
C MET A 247 17.38 -16.87 -2.72
N HIS A 248 16.65 -17.78 -3.38
CA HIS A 248 15.61 -18.60 -2.74
C HIS A 248 15.93 -20.09 -2.84
N VAL A 249 15.34 -20.93 -1.98
CA VAL A 249 15.60 -22.38 -1.97
C VAL A 249 15.27 -23.06 -3.31
N THR A 250 14.32 -22.51 -4.07
CA THR A 250 13.96 -22.99 -5.41
C THR A 250 15.08 -22.82 -6.42
N ASP A 251 16.00 -21.88 -6.21
CA ASP A 251 17.08 -21.56 -7.13
C ASP A 251 18.20 -22.63 -7.08
N TRP A 252 18.26 -23.46 -6.03
CA TRP A 252 19.28 -24.51 -5.91
C TRP A 252 19.15 -25.61 -6.97
N LEU A 253 17.93 -25.97 -7.40
CA LEU A 253 17.74 -27.01 -8.41
C LEU A 253 18.39 -26.63 -9.76
N PRO A 254 18.05 -25.50 -10.39
CA PRO A 254 18.71 -25.09 -11.63
C PRO A 254 20.19 -24.78 -11.44
N THR A 255 20.57 -24.18 -10.31
CA THR A 255 21.98 -23.85 -10.02
C THR A 255 22.84 -25.11 -9.93
N LEU A 256 22.43 -26.11 -9.16
CA LEU A 256 23.20 -27.37 -9.02
C LEU A 256 23.17 -28.21 -10.30
N TYR A 257 22.07 -28.21 -11.04
CA TYR A 257 21.97 -28.91 -12.33
C TYR A 257 22.93 -28.31 -13.38
N SER A 258 22.96 -26.98 -13.47
CA SER A 258 23.89 -26.22 -14.32
C SER A 258 25.36 -26.51 -13.97
N ILE A 259 25.70 -26.49 -12.67
CA ILE A 259 27.06 -26.80 -12.18
C ILE A 259 27.47 -28.24 -12.51
N ALA A 260 26.51 -29.18 -12.47
CA ALA A 260 26.72 -30.58 -12.82
C ALA A 260 26.90 -30.82 -14.33
N GLY A 261 26.78 -29.78 -15.17
CA GLY A 261 26.90 -29.85 -16.61
C GLY A 261 25.58 -30.08 -17.35
N GLY A 262 24.44 -29.99 -16.65
CA GLY A 262 23.11 -30.05 -17.26
C GLY A 262 22.71 -28.73 -17.91
N ASP A 263 21.85 -28.80 -18.92
CA ASP A 263 21.30 -27.62 -19.58
C ASP A 263 20.00 -27.19 -18.89
N VAL A 264 19.97 -26.00 -18.29
CA VAL A 264 18.79 -25.51 -17.56
C VAL A 264 17.49 -25.51 -18.39
N ARG A 265 17.58 -25.54 -19.72
CA ARG A 265 16.43 -25.70 -20.62
C ARG A 265 15.73 -27.05 -20.47
N ASP A 266 16.43 -28.08 -20.01
CA ASP A 266 15.89 -29.43 -19.78
C ASP A 266 14.95 -29.49 -18.57
N LEU A 267 14.98 -28.46 -17.70
CA LEU A 267 14.19 -28.41 -16.48
C LEU A 267 12.72 -28.02 -16.74
N GLY A 268 12.40 -27.55 -17.95
CA GLY A 268 11.08 -27.06 -18.32
C GLY A 268 10.71 -25.76 -17.59
N GLU A 269 9.42 -25.60 -17.31
CA GLU A 269 8.91 -24.43 -16.57
C GLU A 269 9.07 -24.65 -15.05
N ILE A 270 10.03 -23.94 -14.46
CA ILE A 270 10.28 -23.93 -13.01
C ILE A 270 10.40 -22.49 -12.50
N ASP A 271 10.12 -22.28 -11.22
CA ASP A 271 10.25 -20.95 -10.58
C ASP A 271 11.68 -20.59 -10.19
N GLY A 272 12.59 -21.57 -10.16
CA GLY A 272 13.98 -21.38 -9.78
C GLY A 272 14.79 -20.75 -10.91
N VAL A 273 15.76 -19.91 -10.56
CA VAL A 273 16.73 -19.35 -11.52
C VAL A 273 18.14 -19.83 -11.22
N ASP A 274 18.97 -20.02 -12.25
CA ASP A 274 20.39 -20.37 -12.06
C ASP A 274 21.16 -19.16 -11.50
N GLN A 275 21.68 -19.32 -10.28
CA GLN A 275 22.43 -18.30 -9.55
C GLN A 275 23.95 -18.53 -9.59
N TRP A 276 24.45 -19.49 -10.38
CA TRP A 276 25.88 -19.84 -10.37
C TRP A 276 26.77 -18.66 -10.76
N CYS A 277 26.35 -17.84 -11.72
CA CYS A 277 27.12 -16.65 -12.13
C CYS A 277 27.29 -15.64 -10.99
N MET A 278 26.24 -15.47 -10.17
CA MET A 278 26.27 -14.62 -8.97
C MET A 278 27.17 -15.22 -7.89
N LEU A 279 26.99 -16.51 -7.58
CA LEU A 279 27.79 -17.21 -6.56
C LEU A 279 29.28 -17.25 -6.91
N ASN A 280 29.61 -17.49 -8.18
CA ASN A 280 30.98 -17.54 -8.68
C ASN A 280 31.59 -16.14 -8.92
N GLY A 281 30.87 -15.06 -8.61
CA GLY A 281 31.42 -13.70 -8.48
C GLY A 281 31.46 -12.88 -9.77
N SER A 282 30.61 -13.21 -10.75
CA SER A 282 30.65 -12.67 -12.12
C SER A 282 29.53 -11.68 -12.42
N LEU A 283 28.38 -11.72 -11.74
CA LEU A 283 27.20 -10.87 -12.01
C LEU A 283 26.35 -10.68 -10.73
N PRO A 284 25.44 -9.67 -10.66
CA PRO A 284 24.39 -9.60 -9.64
C PRO A 284 23.43 -10.80 -9.68
N SER A 285 22.57 -10.94 -8.67
CA SER A 285 21.48 -11.94 -8.71
C SER A 285 20.67 -11.84 -9.99
N ALA A 286 20.31 -12.99 -10.56
CA ALA A 286 19.34 -13.06 -11.65
C ALA A 286 17.90 -12.79 -11.19
N ARG A 287 17.69 -12.56 -9.89
CA ARG A 287 16.38 -12.43 -9.24
C ARG A 287 16.18 -11.03 -8.68
N ASP A 288 15.12 -10.36 -9.12
CA ASP A 288 14.65 -9.08 -8.56
C ASP A 288 13.30 -9.23 -7.82
N ARG A 289 12.69 -10.41 -7.84
CA ARG A 289 11.37 -10.68 -7.27
C ARG A 289 11.29 -12.08 -6.70
N LEU A 290 10.52 -12.28 -5.65
CA LEU A 290 10.33 -13.57 -5.00
C LEU A 290 8.94 -13.64 -4.38
N LEU A 291 8.21 -14.71 -4.70
CA LEU A 291 7.02 -15.09 -3.94
C LEU A 291 7.46 -16.01 -2.81
N LEU A 292 7.25 -15.59 -1.55
CA LEU A 292 7.60 -16.38 -0.37
C LEU A 292 6.53 -17.43 -0.11
N ASN A 293 5.27 -17.00 -0.01
CA ASN A 293 4.14 -17.88 0.22
C ASN A 293 2.81 -17.19 -0.16
N ILE A 294 1.82 -18.00 -0.52
CA ILE A 294 0.40 -17.65 -0.52
C ILE A 294 -0.28 -18.84 0.14
N ASP A 295 -0.98 -18.65 1.24
CA ASP A 295 -1.67 -19.74 1.92
C ASP A 295 -3.07 -19.29 2.29
N GLU A 296 -4.06 -19.86 1.60
CA GLU A 296 -5.48 -19.56 1.79
C GLU A 296 -6.02 -20.08 3.13
N ILE A 297 -5.40 -21.12 3.69
CA ILE A 297 -5.81 -21.72 4.96
C ILE A 297 -5.38 -20.84 6.12
N SER A 298 -4.09 -20.52 6.19
CA SER A 298 -3.56 -19.63 7.23
C SER A 298 -3.78 -18.14 6.93
N LYS A 299 -4.26 -17.82 5.73
CA LYS A 299 -4.46 -16.45 5.20
C LYS A 299 -3.19 -15.61 5.27
N THR A 300 -2.04 -16.22 4.96
CA THR A 300 -0.74 -15.54 4.94
C THR A 300 -0.18 -15.44 3.54
N GLU A 301 0.25 -14.24 3.17
CA GLU A 301 0.84 -13.93 1.87
C GLU A 301 2.14 -13.15 2.08
N GLY A 302 3.16 -13.47 1.29
CA GLY A 302 4.44 -12.78 1.37
C GLY A 302 5.15 -12.76 0.02
N ALA A 303 5.65 -11.59 -0.36
CA ALA A 303 6.45 -11.42 -1.57
C ALA A 303 7.55 -10.38 -1.35
N ILE A 304 8.64 -10.50 -2.11
CA ILE A 304 9.74 -9.55 -2.18
C ILE A 304 9.83 -9.05 -3.62
N TYR A 305 9.97 -7.73 -3.80
CA TYR A 305 10.32 -7.09 -5.05
C TYR A 305 11.43 -6.07 -4.79
N LYS A 306 12.62 -6.35 -5.31
CA LYS A 306 13.86 -5.63 -5.06
C LYS A 306 14.11 -5.52 -3.55
N GLN A 307 14.18 -4.30 -3.02
CA GLN A 307 14.35 -4.07 -1.59
C GLN A 307 13.06 -4.14 -0.77
N PHE A 308 11.90 -4.29 -1.41
CA PHE A 308 10.61 -4.20 -0.72
C PHE A 308 10.04 -5.57 -0.44
N LYS A 309 9.57 -5.77 0.79
CA LYS A 309 8.89 -6.98 1.22
C LYS A 309 7.47 -6.66 1.64
N LEU A 310 6.52 -7.28 0.96
CA LEU A 310 5.09 -7.20 1.20
C LEU A 310 4.66 -8.41 2.02
N LEU A 311 3.96 -8.19 3.13
CA LEU A 311 3.34 -9.22 3.96
C LEU A 311 1.86 -8.91 4.22
N ARG A 312 1.00 -9.92 4.13
CA ARG A 312 -0.41 -9.86 4.53
C ARG A 312 -0.76 -11.09 5.38
N GLY A 313 -1.51 -10.87 6.45
CA GLY A 313 -1.85 -11.91 7.41
C GLY A 313 -0.75 -12.19 8.44
N SER A 314 -1.12 -12.91 9.50
CA SER A 314 -0.19 -13.41 10.53
C SER A 314 -0.65 -14.79 11.01
N ILE A 315 0.29 -15.66 11.34
CA ILE A 315 0.00 -16.97 11.96
C ILE A 315 -0.38 -16.79 13.44
N GLU A 316 -1.39 -17.55 13.91
CA GLU A 316 -1.88 -17.54 15.30
C GLU A 316 -2.15 -16.12 15.84
N GLY A 317 -2.73 -15.25 15.01
CA GLY A 317 -3.03 -13.86 15.41
C GLY A 317 -1.80 -12.99 15.65
N GLY A 318 -0.63 -13.39 15.16
CA GLY A 318 0.65 -12.69 15.32
C GLY A 318 1.44 -13.08 16.56
N TYR A 319 1.09 -14.21 17.20
CA TYR A 319 1.82 -14.74 18.36
C TYR A 319 3.33 -14.94 18.09
N TYR A 320 3.69 -15.28 16.84
CA TYR A 320 5.06 -15.53 16.40
C TYR A 320 5.76 -14.33 15.71
N ASP A 321 5.14 -13.16 15.66
CA ASP A 321 5.59 -12.01 14.85
C ASP A 321 6.67 -11.14 15.53
N GLY A 322 7.10 -11.50 16.74
CA GLY A 322 7.91 -10.65 17.61
C GLY A 322 9.42 -10.77 17.44
N TYR A 323 10.15 -10.07 18.31
CA TYR A 323 11.62 -10.16 18.41
C TYR A 323 12.01 -10.98 19.64
N TYR A 324 12.61 -12.14 19.42
CA TYR A 324 12.92 -13.08 20.50
C TYR A 324 14.37 -12.93 20.95
N ARG A 325 14.62 -12.03 21.91
CA ARG A 325 15.94 -11.84 22.54
C ARG A 325 16.35 -13.08 23.34
N ASP A 326 17.66 -13.32 23.45
CA ASP A 326 18.20 -14.27 24.43
C ASP A 326 17.86 -13.78 25.85
N ILE A 327 17.21 -14.66 26.62
CA ILE A 327 16.69 -14.42 27.99
C ILE A 327 17.78 -13.92 28.96
N GLU A 328 19.05 -14.18 28.66
CA GLU A 328 20.20 -13.85 29.52
C GLU A 328 20.46 -12.35 29.69
N ARG A 329 20.02 -11.49 28.77
CA ARG A 329 20.16 -10.02 28.90
C ARG A 329 19.15 -9.37 29.86
N LEU A 330 18.17 -10.11 30.35
CA LEU A 330 17.10 -9.62 31.25
C LEU A 330 17.34 -9.97 32.72
N MET A 331 18.38 -10.74 33.05
CA MET A 331 18.73 -11.04 34.44
C MET A 331 19.62 -9.94 35.04
N PRO A 332 19.36 -9.47 36.28
CA PRO A 332 20.20 -8.48 36.94
C PRO A 332 21.67 -8.90 36.94
N HIS A 333 22.56 -7.92 36.72
CA HIS A 333 24.01 -8.09 36.78
C HIS A 333 24.47 -8.36 38.22
N ASP A 334 24.23 -9.56 38.74
CA ASP A 334 24.94 -10.04 39.92
C ASP A 334 26.14 -10.90 39.51
N HIS A 335 27.30 -10.44 40.00
CA HIS A 335 28.66 -10.96 39.88
C HIS A 335 29.30 -11.03 38.49
N LYS A 336 30.13 -10.00 38.21
CA LYS A 336 31.36 -10.11 37.41
C LYS A 336 32.29 -11.18 38.04
N LYS A 337 32.19 -12.42 37.59
CA LYS A 337 33.37 -13.30 37.51
C LYS A 337 33.67 -13.48 36.02
N SER A 338 34.89 -13.11 35.61
CA SER A 338 35.40 -13.29 34.26
C SER A 338 35.38 -14.77 33.91
N ILE A 339 34.38 -15.22 33.16
CA ILE A 339 34.44 -16.51 32.44
C ILE A 339 35.05 -16.29 31.03
N GLN A 340 35.37 -15.04 30.69
CA GLN A 340 35.88 -14.65 29.38
C GLN A 340 37.38 -14.97 29.20
N GLU A 341 38.11 -15.24 30.28
CA GLU A 341 39.56 -15.54 30.25
C GLU A 341 39.89 -16.97 29.79
N ASP A 342 38.92 -17.90 29.78
CA ASP A 342 39.13 -19.32 29.41
C ASP A 342 38.54 -19.73 28.03
N MET A 343 37.94 -18.80 27.28
CA MET A 343 37.37 -19.11 25.96
C MET A 343 38.43 -18.95 24.85
N PRO A 344 38.64 -19.96 23.98
CA PRO A 344 39.56 -19.82 22.84
C PRO A 344 39.16 -18.64 21.95
N LEU A 345 40.15 -17.95 21.39
CA LEU A 345 39.91 -16.92 20.39
C LEU A 345 39.13 -17.54 19.21
N TYR A 346 38.08 -16.87 18.72
CA TYR A 346 37.21 -17.41 17.66
C TYR A 346 38.00 -17.91 16.44
N THR A 347 39.02 -17.15 16.02
CA THR A 347 39.90 -17.52 14.91
C THR A 347 40.67 -18.81 15.18
N ASP A 348 41.10 -19.03 16.42
CA ASP A 348 41.80 -20.26 16.82
C ASP A 348 40.86 -21.46 16.77
N THR A 349 39.61 -21.30 17.18
CA THR A 349 38.59 -22.35 17.07
C THR A 349 38.38 -22.76 15.61
N VAL A 350 38.28 -21.78 14.70
CA VAL A 350 38.10 -22.06 13.27
C VAL A 350 39.35 -22.73 12.68
N LEU A 351 40.55 -22.21 12.96
CA LEU A 351 41.81 -22.77 12.44
C LEU A 351 42.08 -24.18 12.95
N LYS A 352 41.73 -24.47 14.21
CA LYS A 352 41.89 -25.80 14.83
C LYS A 352 40.77 -26.78 14.47
N SER A 353 39.72 -26.34 13.76
CA SER A 353 38.63 -27.22 13.35
C SER A 353 39.11 -28.32 12.40
N ALA A 354 38.43 -29.48 12.43
CA ALA A 354 38.74 -30.59 11.53
C ALA A 354 38.55 -30.22 10.05
N VAL A 355 37.64 -29.29 9.75
CA VAL A 355 37.44 -28.74 8.40
C VAL A 355 38.69 -28.00 7.94
N SER A 356 39.14 -26.98 8.70
CA SER A 356 40.35 -26.21 8.36
C SER A 356 41.58 -27.10 8.23
N GLN A 357 41.78 -28.03 9.17
CA GLN A 357 42.89 -28.98 9.10
C GLN A 357 42.83 -29.88 7.87
N SER A 358 41.64 -30.37 7.50
CA SER A 358 41.47 -31.22 6.32
C SER A 358 41.70 -30.45 5.02
N ILE A 359 41.17 -29.22 4.92
CA ILE A 359 41.41 -28.37 3.77
C ILE A 359 42.90 -28.05 3.65
N THR A 360 43.56 -27.63 4.74
CA THR A 360 44.99 -27.33 4.73
C THR A 360 45.82 -28.55 4.33
N ARG A 361 45.53 -29.71 4.92
CA ARG A 361 46.25 -30.96 4.67
C ARG A 361 46.12 -31.45 3.23
N HIS A 362 44.94 -31.32 2.64
CA HIS A 362 44.65 -31.92 1.33
C HIS A 362 44.71 -30.92 0.16
N LEU A 363 44.61 -29.62 0.41
CA LEU A 363 44.61 -28.56 -0.60
C LEU A 363 45.75 -27.52 -0.46
N GLY A 364 46.40 -27.35 0.70
CA GLY A 364 47.55 -26.44 0.91
C GLY A 364 47.38 -25.33 1.97
N ASP A 365 48.43 -24.51 2.17
CA ASP A 365 48.58 -23.46 3.21
C ASP A 365 47.43 -22.42 3.30
N PRO A 366 47.23 -21.74 4.46
CA PRO A 366 45.93 -21.66 5.12
C PRO A 366 44.86 -20.92 4.33
N VAL A 367 43.69 -21.54 4.30
CA VAL A 367 42.61 -21.23 3.35
C VAL A 367 41.84 -19.95 3.68
N THR A 368 42.06 -19.32 4.84
CA THR A 368 41.55 -17.97 5.15
C THR A 368 42.40 -17.35 6.26
N GLN A 369 42.78 -16.07 6.12
CA GLN A 369 43.55 -15.37 7.15
C GLN A 369 42.67 -15.02 8.37
N PRO A 370 43.19 -14.99 9.60
CA PRO A 370 42.42 -14.61 10.80
C PRO A 370 41.71 -13.25 10.67
N SER A 371 42.36 -12.27 10.04
CA SER A 371 41.75 -10.95 9.76
C SER A 371 40.51 -11.06 8.87
N THR A 372 40.58 -11.88 7.81
CA THR A 372 39.46 -12.17 6.91
C THR A 372 38.33 -12.89 7.65
N MET A 373 38.63 -13.84 8.56
CA MET A 373 37.59 -14.50 9.37
C MET A 373 36.82 -13.48 10.23
N ILE A 374 37.53 -12.54 10.86
CA ILE A 374 36.91 -11.48 11.67
C ILE A 374 36.08 -10.54 10.78
N GLN A 375 36.59 -10.20 9.59
CA GLN A 375 35.88 -9.38 8.61
C GLN A 375 34.57 -10.06 8.17
N LEU A 376 34.63 -11.32 7.73
CA LEU A 376 33.45 -12.08 7.29
C LEU A 376 32.41 -12.21 8.38
N ARG A 377 32.85 -12.45 9.62
CA ARG A 377 31.93 -12.48 10.77
C ARG A 377 31.23 -11.15 10.98
N ARG A 378 31.93 -10.02 10.80
CA ARG A 378 31.35 -8.67 10.92
C ARG A 378 30.38 -8.39 9.78
N GLU A 379 30.76 -8.68 8.54
CA GLU A 379 29.92 -8.49 7.34
C GLU A 379 28.65 -9.35 7.40
N ALA A 380 28.74 -10.59 7.87
CA ALA A 380 27.57 -11.47 8.01
C ALA A 380 26.67 -11.12 9.21
N THR A 381 27.12 -10.21 10.11
CA THR A 381 26.33 -9.82 11.28
C THR A 381 25.29 -8.77 10.90
N VAL A 382 24.01 -9.14 11.01
CA VAL A 382 22.91 -8.18 10.87
C VAL A 382 22.80 -7.31 12.12
N ASN A 383 22.83 -5.99 11.95
CA ASN A 383 22.72 -5.02 13.03
C ASN A 383 21.42 -4.22 12.94
N CYS A 384 20.53 -4.39 13.93
CA CYS A 384 19.30 -3.62 14.05
C CYS A 384 19.04 -3.18 15.48
N ARG A 385 18.15 -2.20 15.67
CA ARG A 385 17.66 -1.75 16.99
C ARG A 385 16.15 -2.00 17.12
N PRO A 386 15.72 -3.27 17.24
CA PRO A 386 14.31 -3.59 17.31
C PRO A 386 13.69 -3.07 18.61
N ARG A 387 12.51 -2.47 18.50
CA ARG A 387 11.68 -2.06 19.64
C ARG A 387 10.84 -3.23 20.12
N ASP A 388 10.49 -3.24 21.39
CA ASP A 388 9.67 -4.31 21.97
C ASP A 388 8.21 -4.28 21.45
N SER A 389 7.76 -3.13 20.93
CA SER A 389 6.47 -2.98 20.25
C SER A 389 6.60 -3.09 18.73
N PHE A 390 5.67 -3.84 18.13
CA PHE A 390 5.57 -4.04 16.68
C PHE A 390 4.10 -4.16 16.27
N ILE A 391 3.84 -3.93 14.98
CA ILE A 391 2.49 -4.02 14.39
C ILE A 391 2.39 -5.36 13.64
N THR A 392 1.34 -6.14 13.91
CA THR A 392 1.04 -7.38 13.19
C THR A 392 0.41 -7.08 11.83
N CYS A 393 0.69 -7.92 10.83
CA CYS A 393 0.20 -7.72 9.46
C CYS A 393 -1.17 -8.37 9.21
N ASN A 394 -1.87 -8.75 10.29
CA ASN A 394 -3.16 -9.42 10.27
C ASN A 394 -4.34 -8.45 10.02
N VAL A 395 -4.16 -7.15 10.31
CA VAL A 395 -5.19 -6.11 10.18
C VAL A 395 -4.88 -5.09 9.09
N THR A 396 -3.61 -5.01 8.68
CA THR A 396 -3.11 -4.07 7.67
C THR A 396 -2.10 -4.75 6.76
N GLU A 397 -2.10 -4.35 5.49
CA GLU A 397 -1.01 -4.67 4.58
C GLU A 397 0.30 -4.09 5.14
N CYS A 398 1.35 -4.92 5.18
CA CYS A 398 2.66 -4.50 5.63
C CYS A 398 3.63 -4.43 4.46
N LEU A 399 4.29 -3.28 4.31
CA LEU A 399 5.39 -3.12 3.37
C LEU A 399 6.64 -2.74 4.17
N PHE A 400 7.75 -3.44 3.94
CA PHE A 400 9.04 -3.19 4.57
C PHE A 400 10.11 -2.92 3.51
N ASP A 401 11.04 -2.01 3.78
CA ASP A 401 12.27 -1.83 2.98
C ASP A 401 13.38 -2.65 3.67
N ILE A 402 13.57 -3.89 3.22
CA ILE A 402 14.46 -4.86 3.89
C ILE A 402 15.95 -4.58 3.67
N ASN A 403 16.32 -3.65 2.78
CA ASN A 403 17.71 -3.22 2.64
C ASN A 403 18.07 -2.19 3.73
N ASN A 404 17.17 -1.25 4.00
CA ASN A 404 17.39 -0.21 5.01
C ASN A 404 16.90 -0.61 6.41
N ASP A 405 15.95 -1.54 6.48
CA ASP A 405 15.34 -2.09 7.70
C ASP A 405 15.25 -3.62 7.60
N PRO A 406 16.40 -4.33 7.62
CA PRO A 406 16.46 -5.80 7.48
C PRO A 406 15.79 -6.56 8.64
N CYS A 407 15.33 -5.86 9.67
CA CYS A 407 14.62 -6.43 10.79
C CYS A 407 13.12 -6.08 10.78
N GLU A 408 12.60 -5.47 9.71
CA GLU A 408 11.16 -5.24 9.50
C GLU A 408 10.49 -4.51 10.69
N THR A 409 11.20 -3.48 11.18
CA THR A 409 10.80 -2.66 12.33
C THR A 409 9.77 -1.59 11.95
N LYS A 410 9.72 -1.16 10.69
CA LYS A 410 8.87 -0.07 10.22
C LYS A 410 8.01 -0.49 9.03
N ASN A 411 6.69 -0.61 9.27
CA ASN A 411 5.72 -0.73 8.19
C ASN A 411 5.61 0.62 7.45
N ILE A 412 5.93 0.64 6.15
CA ILE A 412 5.87 1.81 5.27
C ILE A 412 4.67 1.78 4.32
N ALA A 413 3.75 0.82 4.44
CA ALA A 413 2.56 0.72 3.58
C ALA A 413 1.72 2.02 3.61
N GLU A 414 1.58 2.64 4.78
CA GLU A 414 0.85 3.91 4.95
C GLU A 414 1.52 5.12 4.28
N GLN A 415 2.81 5.03 3.94
CA GLN A 415 3.50 6.09 3.20
C GLN A 415 3.08 6.14 1.72
N TYR A 416 2.31 5.15 1.27
CA TYR A 416 1.73 5.05 -0.08
C TYR A 416 0.19 5.20 -0.06
N SER A 417 -0.34 5.88 0.97
CA SER A 417 -1.75 6.23 1.19
C SER A 417 -2.41 6.91 -0.02
N ARG A 418 -3.62 6.46 -0.38
CA ARG A 418 -4.39 6.81 -1.59
C ARG A 418 -5.42 7.91 -1.28
N GLY A 419 -5.41 8.99 -2.07
CA GLY A 419 -6.26 10.18 -1.90
C GLY A 419 -7.60 10.15 -2.64
N TRP A 420 -8.39 11.22 -2.47
CA TRP A 420 -9.58 11.53 -3.27
C TRP A 420 -9.24 12.51 -4.40
N ASN A 421 -9.52 12.13 -5.65
CA ASN A 421 -8.41 11.96 -6.61
C ASN A 421 -8.21 12.99 -7.72
N ASP A 422 -8.88 14.14 -7.68
CA ASP A 422 -8.78 15.12 -8.78
C ASP A 422 -8.17 16.47 -8.36
N VAL A 423 -7.87 16.67 -7.08
CA VAL A 423 -7.07 17.79 -6.56
C VAL A 423 -5.97 17.25 -5.64
N SER A 424 -4.72 17.68 -5.84
CA SER A 424 -3.57 17.02 -5.21
C SER A 424 -3.52 17.20 -3.69
N PHE A 425 -4.18 18.22 -3.13
CA PHE A 425 -4.25 18.40 -1.68
C PHE A 425 -5.00 17.29 -0.93
N HIS A 426 -5.81 16.48 -1.61
CA HIS A 426 -6.52 15.32 -1.05
C HIS A 426 -5.75 14.00 -1.15
N GLY A 427 -4.48 14.02 -1.57
CA GLY A 427 -3.58 12.86 -1.48
C GLY A 427 -3.25 12.16 -2.80
N ALA A 428 -3.75 12.63 -3.94
CA ALA A 428 -3.40 12.11 -5.26
C ALA A 428 -2.10 12.73 -5.81
N ASP A 429 -1.19 11.90 -6.31
CA ASP A 429 0.07 12.33 -6.93
C ASP A 429 -0.08 12.55 -8.45
N GLU A 430 -1.16 12.04 -9.06
CA GLU A 430 -1.34 12.05 -10.51
C GLU A 430 -1.53 13.44 -11.15
N ILE A 431 -2.49 14.24 -10.66
CA ILE A 431 -2.84 15.53 -11.27
C ILE A 431 -2.31 16.64 -10.37
N PRO A 432 -1.25 17.36 -10.78
CA PRO A 432 -0.70 18.45 -9.98
C PRO A 432 -1.63 19.67 -10.02
N THR A 433 -2.05 20.16 -8.85
CA THR A 433 -2.85 21.39 -8.71
C THR A 433 -2.20 22.41 -7.76
N PRO A 434 -0.99 22.91 -8.08
CA PRO A 434 -0.19 23.70 -7.15
C PRO A 434 -0.78 25.06 -6.73
N ASN A 435 -1.66 25.68 -7.52
CA ASN A 435 -2.31 26.95 -7.14
C ASN A 435 -3.52 26.72 -6.23
N ILE A 436 -4.35 25.73 -6.53
CA ILE A 436 -5.47 25.30 -5.68
C ILE A 436 -4.92 24.79 -4.35
N ASP A 437 -3.85 23.98 -4.39
CA ASP A 437 -3.16 23.49 -3.20
C ASP A 437 -2.61 24.64 -2.35
N ALA A 438 -2.10 25.71 -2.97
CA ALA A 438 -1.63 26.88 -2.24
C ALA A 438 -2.77 27.58 -1.47
N LEU A 439 -3.97 27.69 -2.04
CA LEU A 439 -5.16 28.17 -1.33
C LEU A 439 -5.52 27.23 -0.18
N ALA A 440 -5.55 25.93 -0.44
CA ALA A 440 -5.91 24.90 0.52
C ALA A 440 -4.99 24.92 1.76
N TYR A 441 -3.67 24.91 1.55
CA TYR A 441 -2.70 24.85 2.64
C TYR A 441 -2.48 26.16 3.37
N ASN A 442 -2.66 27.32 2.71
CA ASN A 442 -2.66 28.61 3.41
C ASN A 442 -4.02 28.94 4.04
N GLY A 443 -5.07 28.17 3.73
CA GLY A 443 -6.44 28.39 4.19
C GLY A 443 -6.92 27.28 5.13
N VAL A 444 -8.18 26.86 4.94
CA VAL A 444 -8.83 25.78 5.65
C VAL A 444 -9.37 24.77 4.64
N ILE A 445 -8.93 23.52 4.73
CA ILE A 445 -9.46 22.41 3.95
C ILE A 445 -10.73 21.91 4.63
N LEU A 446 -11.86 21.83 3.90
CA LEU A 446 -13.14 21.38 4.44
C LEU A 446 -13.35 19.89 4.11
N ASN A 447 -12.79 19.01 4.92
CA ASN A 447 -12.74 17.58 4.60
C ASN A 447 -14.11 16.88 4.70
N ARG A 448 -15.12 17.50 5.31
CA ARG A 448 -16.53 17.04 5.40
C ARG A 448 -17.49 18.11 4.86
N HIS A 449 -17.18 18.61 3.66
CA HIS A 449 -18.05 19.48 2.85
C HIS A 449 -18.98 18.64 1.97
N TYR A 450 -20.28 18.94 2.02
CA TYR A 450 -21.32 18.21 1.31
C TYR A 450 -22.11 19.10 0.36
N VAL A 451 -22.37 18.57 -0.81
CA VAL A 451 -23.14 19.15 -1.91
C VAL A 451 -24.27 18.19 -2.30
N LEU A 452 -25.09 18.57 -3.28
CA LEU A 452 -26.07 17.66 -3.87
C LEU A 452 -25.43 16.87 -5.02
N PRO A 453 -26.01 15.72 -5.42
CA PRO A 453 -25.34 14.80 -6.35
C PRO A 453 -25.29 15.30 -7.81
N ILE A 454 -25.83 16.49 -8.08
CA ILE A 454 -25.97 17.08 -9.42
C ILE A 454 -26.05 18.61 -9.37
N CYS A 455 -25.58 19.23 -10.46
CA CYS A 455 -25.37 20.67 -10.64
C CYS A 455 -26.55 21.60 -10.29
N THR A 456 -27.71 21.55 -10.98
CA THR A 456 -28.82 22.50 -10.74
C THR A 456 -29.28 22.52 -9.27
N PRO A 457 -29.53 21.36 -8.61
CA PRO A 457 -29.83 21.33 -7.18
C PRO A 457 -28.74 21.99 -6.33
N SER A 458 -27.47 21.63 -6.53
CA SER A 458 -26.34 22.21 -5.77
C SER A 458 -26.24 23.73 -5.93
N ARG A 459 -26.33 24.23 -7.16
CA ARG A 459 -26.26 25.67 -7.48
C ARG A 459 -27.45 26.42 -6.88
N THR A 460 -28.63 25.83 -6.94
CA THR A 460 -29.81 26.38 -6.26
C THR A 460 -29.57 26.48 -4.76
N ALA A 461 -29.03 25.43 -4.13
CA ALA A 461 -28.78 25.40 -2.70
C ALA A 461 -27.71 26.42 -2.27
N PHE A 462 -26.65 26.60 -3.07
CA PHE A 462 -25.63 27.62 -2.87
C PHE A 462 -26.22 29.04 -2.93
N LEU A 463 -26.97 29.35 -4.00
CA LEU A 463 -27.50 30.69 -4.25
C LEU A 463 -28.61 31.07 -3.29
N THR A 464 -29.41 30.12 -2.81
CA THR A 464 -30.59 30.41 -1.98
C THR A 464 -30.39 30.12 -0.49
N GLY A 465 -29.37 29.34 -0.11
CA GLY A 465 -29.21 28.84 1.26
C GLY A 465 -30.33 27.87 1.70
N LYS A 466 -31.11 27.32 0.75
CA LYS A 466 -32.24 26.42 1.00
C LYS A 466 -32.04 25.10 0.28
N TYR A 467 -32.60 24.02 0.83
CA TYR A 467 -32.63 22.75 0.11
C TYR A 467 -33.50 22.86 -1.17
N PRO A 468 -33.12 22.18 -2.27
CA PRO A 468 -33.85 22.22 -3.53
C PRO A 468 -35.32 21.76 -3.44
N ILE A 469 -35.64 20.92 -2.45
CA ILE A 469 -37.01 20.48 -2.16
C ILE A 469 -37.93 21.66 -1.79
N ARG A 470 -37.40 22.75 -1.24
CA ARG A 470 -38.19 23.96 -0.92
C ARG A 470 -38.39 24.89 -2.10
N THR A 471 -37.62 24.70 -3.17
CA THR A 471 -37.61 25.61 -4.33
C THR A 471 -38.18 24.97 -5.59
N GLY A 472 -38.57 23.69 -5.54
CA GLY A 472 -39.00 22.94 -6.73
C GLY A 472 -37.85 22.58 -7.67
N MET A 473 -36.62 22.70 -7.19
CA MET A 473 -35.38 22.46 -7.95
C MET A 473 -34.73 21.11 -7.60
N GLN A 474 -35.44 20.26 -6.86
CA GLN A 474 -35.06 18.88 -6.60
C GLN A 474 -35.22 18.01 -7.87
N GLY A 475 -34.50 16.89 -7.92
CA GLY A 475 -34.55 15.97 -9.05
C GLY A 475 -33.60 16.37 -10.17
N TYR A 476 -33.96 16.03 -11.42
CA TYR A 476 -33.02 16.11 -12.54
C TYR A 476 -32.55 17.55 -12.87
N PRO A 477 -31.32 17.71 -13.39
CA PRO A 477 -30.77 19.02 -13.75
C PRO A 477 -31.60 19.73 -14.81
N LEU A 478 -31.72 21.06 -14.76
CA LEU A 478 -32.47 21.79 -15.79
C LEU A 478 -31.93 21.47 -17.19
N ARG A 479 -32.84 21.21 -18.12
CA ARG A 479 -32.54 21.11 -19.55
C ARG A 479 -32.62 22.46 -20.22
N GLY A 480 -31.99 22.56 -21.39
CA GLY A 480 -32.16 23.67 -22.31
C GLY A 480 -33.62 23.86 -22.70
N ALA A 481 -34.01 25.14 -22.77
CA ALA A 481 -35.36 25.62 -23.04
C ALA A 481 -36.45 25.17 -22.04
N GLU A 482 -36.08 24.56 -20.89
CA GLU A 482 -37.06 24.15 -19.89
C GLU A 482 -37.71 25.39 -19.23
N PRO A 483 -39.05 25.45 -19.13
CA PRO A 483 -39.76 26.59 -18.53
C PRO A 483 -39.74 26.57 -17.00
N ARG A 484 -38.58 26.27 -16.40
CA ARG A 484 -38.35 26.17 -14.95
C ARG A 484 -37.11 26.94 -14.54
N GLY A 485 -37.11 27.46 -13.32
CA GLY A 485 -35.98 28.13 -12.70
C GLY A 485 -36.23 28.38 -11.22
N ILE A 486 -35.21 28.88 -10.50
CA ILE A 486 -35.38 29.22 -9.08
C ILE A 486 -36.54 30.21 -8.94
N PRO A 487 -37.59 29.90 -8.15
CA PRO A 487 -38.75 30.78 -8.01
C PRO A 487 -38.34 32.20 -7.63
N LEU A 488 -38.94 33.19 -8.30
CA LEU A 488 -38.55 34.61 -8.21
C LEU A 488 -38.76 35.22 -6.80
N ASN A 489 -39.53 34.57 -5.93
CA ASN A 489 -39.72 34.97 -4.54
C ASN A 489 -38.56 34.52 -3.61
N ASN A 490 -37.55 33.82 -4.13
CA ASN A 490 -36.33 33.51 -3.38
C ASN A 490 -35.25 34.55 -3.69
N ILE A 491 -34.82 35.25 -2.64
CA ILE A 491 -33.69 36.19 -2.67
C ILE A 491 -32.40 35.38 -2.74
N LEU A 492 -31.53 35.71 -3.68
CA LEU A 492 -30.24 35.03 -3.86
C LEU A 492 -29.11 35.72 -3.09
N LEU A 493 -28.04 34.99 -2.80
CA LEU A 493 -26.79 35.51 -2.21
C LEU A 493 -26.30 36.84 -2.81
N PRO A 494 -26.13 36.99 -4.13
CA PRO A 494 -25.71 38.27 -4.72
C PRO A 494 -26.69 39.42 -4.45
N GLU A 495 -28.00 39.16 -4.35
CA GLU A 495 -28.98 40.19 -4.00
C GLU A 495 -28.80 40.67 -2.55
N TYR A 496 -28.40 39.78 -1.63
CA TYR A 496 -28.07 40.16 -0.26
C TYR A 496 -26.77 40.98 -0.22
N LEU A 497 -25.71 40.53 -0.89
CA LEU A 497 -24.42 41.23 -0.90
C LEU A 497 -24.52 42.61 -1.56
N ARG A 498 -25.34 42.75 -2.60
CA ARG A 498 -25.61 44.05 -3.23
C ARG A 498 -26.18 45.08 -2.27
N ARG A 499 -26.95 44.66 -1.25
CA ARG A 499 -27.47 45.56 -0.19
C ARG A 499 -26.36 46.11 0.71
N PHE A 500 -25.21 45.45 0.77
CA PHE A 500 -24.00 45.93 1.44
C PHE A 500 -23.07 46.71 0.50
N GLY A 501 -23.53 47.06 -0.71
CA GLY A 501 -22.78 47.86 -1.68
C GLY A 501 -21.80 47.06 -2.53
N TYR A 502 -21.85 45.73 -2.51
CA TYR A 502 -21.00 44.90 -3.37
C TYR A 502 -21.34 45.12 -4.84
N ALA A 503 -20.30 45.30 -5.66
CA ALA A 503 -20.40 45.06 -7.10
C ALA A 503 -20.44 43.55 -7.34
N THR A 504 -21.42 43.06 -8.10
CA THR A 504 -21.67 41.62 -8.23
C THR A 504 -21.49 41.16 -9.68
N HIS A 505 -20.60 40.19 -9.89
CA HIS A 505 -20.27 39.67 -11.22
C HIS A 505 -20.34 38.15 -11.25
N LEU A 506 -20.99 37.60 -12.27
CA LEU A 506 -20.98 36.16 -12.55
C LEU A 506 -20.27 35.92 -13.88
N VAL A 507 -19.25 35.07 -13.86
CA VAL A 507 -18.53 34.64 -15.05
C VAL A 507 -18.63 33.11 -15.17
N GLY A 508 -19.17 32.60 -16.28
CA GLY A 508 -19.35 31.18 -16.56
C GLY A 508 -20.78 30.66 -16.38
N LYS A 509 -20.93 29.45 -15.82
CA LYS A 509 -22.18 28.69 -15.79
C LYS A 509 -23.25 29.26 -14.85
N TRP A 510 -24.46 29.47 -15.37
CA TRP A 510 -25.65 29.82 -14.58
C TRP A 510 -26.43 28.57 -14.12
N HIS A 511 -27.11 27.88 -15.03
CA HIS A 511 -27.79 26.59 -14.85
C HIS A 511 -28.82 26.47 -13.71
N VAL A 512 -29.54 27.56 -13.46
CA VAL A 512 -30.64 27.65 -12.48
C VAL A 512 -31.92 28.28 -13.06
N GLY A 513 -32.02 28.31 -14.39
CA GLY A 513 -33.20 28.68 -15.16
C GLY A 513 -33.09 30.03 -15.83
N TYR A 514 -33.66 30.13 -17.04
CA TYR A 514 -33.61 31.33 -17.88
C TYR A 514 -34.88 31.52 -18.73
N HIS A 515 -36.00 30.88 -18.34
CA HIS A 515 -37.27 30.88 -19.08
C HIS A 515 -37.79 32.29 -19.44
N THR A 516 -37.55 33.28 -18.57
CA THR A 516 -37.79 34.70 -18.86
C THR A 516 -36.59 35.52 -18.43
N LYS A 517 -36.50 36.77 -18.90
CA LYS A 517 -35.44 37.71 -18.51
C LYS A 517 -35.30 37.86 -16.98
N ASN A 518 -36.40 37.69 -16.23
CA ASN A 518 -36.40 37.78 -14.77
C ASN A 518 -35.63 36.63 -14.09
N TYR A 519 -35.43 35.50 -14.77
CA TYR A 519 -34.62 34.39 -14.25
C TYR A 519 -33.13 34.54 -14.59
N GLY A 520 -32.77 35.44 -15.50
CA GLY A 520 -31.37 35.68 -15.88
C GLY A 520 -30.53 36.31 -14.76
N PRO A 521 -29.20 36.12 -14.77
CA PRO A 521 -28.32 36.55 -13.68
C PRO A 521 -28.46 38.02 -13.27
N THR A 522 -28.57 38.94 -14.24
CA THR A 522 -28.62 40.38 -13.96
C THR A 522 -29.94 40.86 -13.33
N ARG A 523 -30.99 40.04 -13.43
CA ARG A 523 -32.25 40.24 -12.71
C ARG A 523 -32.32 39.49 -11.39
N ARG A 524 -31.25 38.74 -11.06
CA ARG A 524 -31.13 37.87 -9.87
C ARG A 524 -29.92 38.23 -9.00
N GLY A 525 -29.55 39.51 -9.00
CA GLY A 525 -28.59 40.08 -8.06
C GLY A 525 -27.21 40.38 -8.62
N PHE A 526 -26.86 39.90 -9.81
CA PHE A 526 -25.61 40.26 -10.48
C PHE A 526 -25.74 41.60 -11.22
N ASP A 527 -24.71 42.43 -11.21
CA ASP A 527 -24.65 43.65 -12.03
C ASP A 527 -24.26 43.31 -13.47
N ASN A 528 -23.35 42.35 -13.65
CA ASN A 528 -22.89 41.89 -14.97
C ASN A 528 -22.79 40.36 -15.05
N PHE A 529 -22.95 39.83 -16.27
CA PHE A 529 -22.82 38.41 -16.57
C PHE A 529 -22.08 38.17 -17.88
N VAL A 530 -21.13 37.25 -17.87
CA VAL A 530 -20.49 36.69 -19.07
C VAL A 530 -20.41 35.18 -18.91
N GLY A 531 -21.09 34.41 -19.74
CA GLY A 531 -21.10 32.96 -19.60
C GLY A 531 -22.32 32.33 -20.22
N TYR A 532 -22.73 31.17 -19.70
CA TYR A 532 -23.73 30.34 -20.37
C TYR A 532 -24.84 29.87 -19.43
N TYR A 533 -26.03 29.65 -19.99
CA TYR A 533 -27.21 29.35 -19.19
C TYR A 533 -27.40 27.88 -18.90
N ASN A 534 -26.96 26.99 -19.79
CA ASN A 534 -27.23 25.55 -19.72
C ASN A 534 -26.22 24.76 -18.87
N GLY A 535 -26.40 23.43 -18.85
CA GLY A 535 -25.62 22.53 -18.02
C GLY A 535 -24.17 22.36 -18.46
N TYR A 536 -23.92 22.48 -19.75
CA TYR A 536 -22.61 22.38 -20.38
C TYR A 536 -22.68 23.07 -21.75
N ILE A 537 -21.51 23.35 -22.30
CA ILE A 537 -21.26 23.81 -23.66
C ILE A 537 -19.94 23.20 -24.12
N GLN A 538 -19.65 23.27 -25.42
CA GLN A 538 -18.32 22.98 -25.97
C GLN A 538 -17.30 24.01 -25.47
N TYR A 539 -16.07 23.56 -25.19
CA TYR A 539 -15.01 24.39 -24.62
C TYR A 539 -14.55 25.49 -25.57
N PHE A 540 -14.49 25.23 -26.88
CA PHE A 540 -14.06 26.22 -27.87
C PHE A 540 -15.22 26.91 -28.59
N ASN A 541 -16.20 26.14 -29.08
CA ASN A 541 -17.31 26.71 -29.87
C ASN A 541 -18.37 27.42 -29.03
N HIS A 542 -18.44 27.08 -27.73
CA HIS A 542 -19.45 27.58 -26.81
C HIS A 542 -20.90 27.29 -27.24
N THR A 543 -21.07 26.21 -28.00
CA THR A 543 -22.37 25.68 -28.43
C THR A 543 -22.78 24.49 -27.59
N LEU A 544 -24.05 24.10 -27.67
CA LEU A 544 -24.53 22.81 -27.17
C LEU A 544 -25.63 22.25 -28.08
N TYR A 545 -25.79 20.93 -28.02
CA TYR A 545 -26.91 20.15 -28.54
C TYR A 545 -27.64 19.44 -27.41
N GLU A 546 -28.88 19.85 -27.13
CA GLU A 546 -29.72 19.22 -26.10
C GLU A 546 -31.19 19.23 -26.51
N ASN A 547 -31.93 18.13 -26.28
CA ASN A 547 -33.34 17.96 -26.66
C ASN A 547 -33.65 18.35 -28.11
N GLU A 548 -32.85 17.86 -29.06
CA GLU A 548 -33.01 18.15 -30.50
C GLU A 548 -32.82 19.64 -30.88
N GLN A 549 -32.24 20.44 -29.99
CA GLN A 549 -31.91 21.85 -30.22
C GLN A 549 -30.39 22.04 -30.23
N PHE A 550 -29.89 22.77 -31.22
CA PHE A 550 -28.49 23.18 -31.34
C PHE A 550 -28.39 24.71 -31.28
N GLY A 551 -27.42 25.26 -30.55
CA GLY A 551 -27.18 26.70 -30.58
C GLY A 551 -26.01 27.17 -29.74
N TYR A 552 -25.67 28.46 -29.90
CA TYR A 552 -24.73 29.19 -29.06
C TYR A 552 -25.38 29.56 -27.73
N ASP A 553 -24.63 29.40 -26.64
CA ASP A 553 -25.09 29.73 -25.28
C ASP A 553 -24.08 30.61 -24.54
N LEU A 554 -23.11 31.23 -25.23
CA LEU A 554 -22.26 32.26 -24.63
C LEU A 554 -22.96 33.62 -24.69
N HIS A 555 -23.23 34.19 -23.53
CA HIS A 555 -23.98 35.42 -23.35
C HIS A 555 -23.16 36.44 -22.60
N ARG A 556 -23.25 37.71 -23.02
CA ARG A 556 -22.80 38.87 -22.26
C ARG A 556 -23.98 39.77 -21.94
N ILE A 557 -24.13 40.11 -20.66
CA ILE A 557 -25.18 40.99 -20.16
C ILE A 557 -24.56 42.07 -19.28
N VAL A 558 -24.75 43.32 -19.68
CA VAL A 558 -24.34 44.52 -18.93
C VAL A 558 -25.57 45.41 -18.78
N GLY A 559 -26.09 45.49 -17.55
CA GLY A 559 -27.40 46.11 -17.31
C GLY A 559 -28.51 45.38 -18.07
N ASP A 560 -29.16 46.09 -18.99
CA ASP A 560 -30.24 45.57 -19.85
C ASP A 560 -29.79 45.17 -21.25
N ASN A 561 -28.53 45.42 -21.60
CA ASN A 561 -27.98 45.03 -22.89
C ASN A 561 -27.58 43.55 -22.84
N HIS A 562 -28.21 42.72 -23.67
CA HIS A 562 -27.96 41.28 -23.77
C HIS A 562 -27.48 40.95 -25.18
N THR A 563 -26.29 40.36 -25.27
CA THR A 563 -25.67 39.92 -26.51
C THR A 563 -25.29 38.45 -26.42
N ILE A 564 -25.38 37.75 -27.56
CA ILE A 564 -24.82 36.40 -27.74
C ILE A 564 -23.45 36.61 -28.37
N GLU A 565 -22.41 36.02 -27.78
CA GLU A 565 -21.04 36.14 -28.27
C GLU A 565 -20.64 34.92 -29.10
N TYR A 566 -19.94 35.18 -30.21
CA TYR A 566 -19.41 34.16 -31.11
C TYR A 566 -17.89 34.20 -31.01
N ARG A 567 -17.32 33.29 -30.21
CA ARG A 567 -15.89 33.20 -29.95
C ARG A 567 -15.38 31.79 -30.17
N TYR A 568 -14.06 31.67 -30.33
CA TYR A 568 -13.33 30.40 -30.43
C TYR A 568 -12.14 30.42 -29.46
N GLU A 569 -12.39 30.88 -28.24
CA GLU A 569 -11.40 30.92 -27.16
C GLU A 569 -11.66 29.70 -26.26
N TYR A 570 -10.64 29.15 -25.61
CA TYR A 570 -10.88 28.05 -24.68
C TYR A 570 -11.65 28.58 -23.45
N MET A 571 -12.80 27.98 -23.12
CA MET A 571 -13.76 28.53 -22.14
C MET A 571 -13.13 28.82 -20.76
N THR A 572 -12.17 28.01 -20.31
CA THR A 572 -11.47 28.26 -19.04
C THR A 572 -10.68 29.56 -19.11
N ASP A 573 -9.94 29.80 -20.20
CA ASP A 573 -9.15 31.02 -20.38
C ASP A 573 -10.06 32.24 -20.50
N LEU A 574 -11.18 32.14 -21.23
CA LEU A 574 -12.16 33.23 -21.33
C LEU A 574 -12.68 33.65 -19.95
N ILE A 575 -13.03 32.68 -19.09
CA ILE A 575 -13.46 32.96 -17.71
C ILE A 575 -12.33 33.62 -16.91
N THR A 576 -11.09 33.15 -17.07
CA THR A 576 -9.92 33.73 -16.40
C THR A 576 -9.67 35.17 -16.83
N ASP A 577 -9.67 35.43 -18.13
CA ASP A 577 -9.38 36.74 -18.71
C ASP A 577 -10.45 37.76 -18.30
N GLU A 578 -11.73 37.38 -18.32
CA GLU A 578 -12.81 38.23 -17.84
C GLU A 578 -12.69 38.51 -16.34
N ALA A 579 -12.28 37.52 -15.53
CA ALA A 579 -12.03 37.72 -14.11
C ALA A 579 -10.88 38.72 -13.85
N GLU A 580 -9.76 38.60 -14.56
CA GLU A 580 -8.64 39.54 -14.47
C GLU A 580 -9.05 40.95 -14.90
N ASN A 581 -9.85 41.08 -15.96
CA ASN A 581 -10.38 42.37 -16.42
C ASN A 581 -11.30 43.01 -15.38
N ILE A 582 -12.22 42.24 -14.78
CA ILE A 582 -13.08 42.72 -13.70
C ILE A 582 -12.22 43.18 -12.53
N ILE A 583 -11.27 42.37 -12.06
CA ILE A 583 -10.42 42.70 -10.91
C ILE A 583 -9.58 43.95 -11.17
N SER A 584 -8.93 44.05 -12.34
CA SER A 584 -8.04 45.16 -12.66
C SER A 584 -8.76 46.49 -12.88
N SER A 585 -10.01 46.45 -13.34
CA SER A 585 -10.85 47.64 -13.55
C SER A 585 -11.73 47.98 -12.34
N HIS A 586 -11.79 47.11 -11.33
CA HIS A 586 -12.63 47.29 -10.16
C HIS A 586 -12.13 48.44 -9.28
N ASN A 587 -13.06 49.23 -8.75
CA ASN A 587 -12.74 50.27 -7.77
C ASN A 587 -12.47 49.62 -6.39
N PRO A 588 -11.24 49.65 -5.85
CA PRO A 588 -10.91 48.96 -4.59
C PRO A 588 -11.66 49.49 -3.37
N ALA A 589 -12.26 50.70 -3.44
CA ALA A 589 -13.08 51.25 -2.36
C ALA A 589 -14.48 50.61 -2.26
N GLN A 590 -14.94 49.95 -3.32
CA GLN A 590 -16.19 49.21 -3.34
C GLN A 590 -15.91 47.72 -3.10
N PRO A 591 -16.69 47.00 -2.28
CA PRO A 591 -16.51 45.56 -2.14
C PRO A 591 -16.91 44.81 -3.43
N LEU A 592 -16.22 43.70 -3.73
CA LEU A 592 -16.43 42.89 -4.94
C LEU A 592 -16.97 41.51 -4.56
N TYR A 593 -18.03 41.08 -5.22
CA TYR A 593 -18.46 39.68 -5.27
C TYR A 593 -18.30 39.17 -6.69
N LEU A 594 -17.28 38.33 -6.90
CA LEU A 594 -16.98 37.71 -8.18
C LEU A 594 -17.18 36.20 -8.07
N GLN A 595 -18.16 35.67 -8.81
CA GLN A 595 -18.42 34.24 -8.89
C GLN A 595 -17.89 33.70 -10.22
N LEU A 596 -16.88 32.84 -10.13
CA LEU A 596 -16.30 32.13 -11.28
C LEU A 596 -16.86 30.71 -11.33
N ALA A 597 -17.79 30.47 -12.24
CA ALA A 597 -18.46 29.19 -12.40
C ALA A 597 -17.91 28.47 -13.64
N HIS A 598 -16.72 27.89 -13.52
CA HIS A 598 -16.03 27.22 -14.62
C HIS A 598 -16.85 26.07 -15.25
N LEU A 599 -16.66 25.87 -16.56
CA LEU A 599 -17.04 24.63 -17.26
C LEU A 599 -16.14 23.47 -16.83
N ALA A 600 -14.84 23.74 -16.64
CA ALA A 600 -13.88 22.76 -16.17
C ALA A 600 -14.31 22.11 -14.82
N ALA A 601 -14.32 20.79 -14.67
CA ALA A 601 -13.95 19.73 -15.62
C ALA A 601 -15.15 18.90 -16.11
N HIS A 602 -16.27 19.56 -16.44
CA HIS A 602 -17.46 18.91 -16.99
C HIS A 602 -17.24 18.50 -18.45
N SER A 603 -17.83 17.39 -18.87
CA SER A 603 -17.84 16.96 -20.27
C SER A 603 -18.68 17.89 -21.16
N SER A 604 -18.37 17.89 -22.45
CA SER A 604 -19.18 18.54 -23.49
C SER A 604 -19.82 17.51 -24.43
N ASP A 605 -20.64 17.98 -25.36
CA ASP A 605 -21.22 17.23 -26.48
C ASP A 605 -20.38 17.35 -27.77
N ALA A 606 -19.15 17.86 -27.68
CA ALA A 606 -18.22 17.84 -28.81
C ALA A 606 -17.88 16.38 -29.20
N GLU A 607 -17.35 16.21 -30.42
CA GLU A 607 -16.83 14.91 -30.88
C GLU A 607 -15.80 14.36 -29.88
N GLU A 608 -14.92 15.23 -29.38
CA GLU A 608 -14.11 14.97 -28.20
C GLU A 608 -14.83 15.47 -26.94
N ILE A 609 -15.42 14.56 -26.17
CA ILE A 609 -16.17 14.88 -24.93
C ILE A 609 -15.39 15.71 -23.88
N MET A 610 -14.05 15.69 -23.97
CA MET A 610 -13.12 16.48 -23.16
C MET A 610 -12.14 17.15 -24.11
N GLU A 611 -12.41 18.40 -24.47
CA GLU A 611 -11.56 19.19 -25.37
C GLU A 611 -10.32 19.71 -24.62
N VAL A 612 -9.13 19.48 -25.18
CA VAL A 612 -7.85 19.87 -24.56
C VAL A 612 -7.37 21.19 -25.15
N ARG A 613 -6.98 22.14 -24.27
CA ARG A 613 -6.46 23.46 -24.67
C ARG A 613 -5.21 23.37 -25.56
N ASN A 614 -4.21 22.58 -25.14
CA ASN A 614 -2.92 22.48 -25.82
C ASN A 614 -2.32 21.07 -25.68
N TRP A 615 -2.44 20.24 -26.71
CA TRP A 615 -1.95 18.86 -26.72
C TRP A 615 -0.43 18.72 -26.59
N GLU A 616 0.34 19.67 -27.10
CA GLU A 616 1.80 19.63 -27.00
C GLU A 616 2.23 19.77 -25.54
N GLU A 617 1.69 20.79 -24.85
CA GLU A 617 1.90 21.01 -23.42
C GLU A 617 1.40 19.83 -22.58
N THR A 618 0.18 19.33 -22.85
CA THR A 618 -0.40 18.19 -22.14
C THR A 618 0.47 16.94 -22.25
N ASN A 619 1.01 16.63 -23.43
CA ASN A 619 1.85 15.45 -23.61
C ASN A 619 3.21 15.58 -22.93
N VAL A 620 3.78 16.79 -22.87
CA VAL A 620 5.03 17.05 -22.15
C VAL A 620 4.83 16.96 -20.64
N THR A 621 3.77 17.57 -20.12
CA THR A 621 3.56 17.75 -18.67
C THR A 621 2.83 16.59 -18.02
N LEU A 622 1.91 15.92 -18.74
CA LEU A 622 1.02 14.87 -18.23
C LEU A 622 1.13 13.57 -19.04
N GLY A 623 2.15 13.42 -19.89
CA GLY A 623 2.37 12.24 -20.72
C GLY A 623 2.55 10.92 -19.96
N TYR A 624 2.86 10.99 -18.66
CA TYR A 624 2.93 9.83 -17.76
C TYR A 624 1.55 9.23 -17.41
N ILE A 625 0.45 9.95 -17.67
CA ILE A 625 -0.91 9.42 -17.55
C ILE A 625 -1.23 8.66 -18.83
N GLU A 626 -1.11 7.34 -18.83
CA GLU A 626 -1.22 6.51 -20.04
C GLU A 626 -2.63 6.52 -20.65
N ASP A 627 -3.69 6.48 -19.82
CA ASP A 627 -5.06 6.58 -20.32
C ASP A 627 -5.32 7.97 -20.92
N ILE A 628 -5.59 8.00 -22.22
CA ILE A 628 -5.75 9.24 -22.97
C ILE A 628 -6.94 10.07 -22.48
N ASN A 629 -8.03 9.45 -22.06
CA ASN A 629 -9.22 10.18 -21.62
C ASN A 629 -9.02 10.78 -20.23
N ARG A 630 -8.34 10.05 -19.34
CA ARG A 630 -7.90 10.58 -18.06
C ARG A 630 -6.88 11.68 -18.23
N ARG A 631 -5.96 11.58 -19.20
CA ARG A 631 -5.01 12.64 -19.54
C ARG A 631 -5.72 13.90 -20.04
N LYS A 632 -6.77 13.77 -20.87
CA LYS A 632 -7.63 14.89 -21.28
C LYS A 632 -8.25 15.57 -20.05
N TYR A 633 -8.86 14.80 -19.15
CA TYR A 633 -9.42 15.32 -17.90
C TYR A 633 -8.38 16.04 -17.04
N ALA A 634 -7.23 15.41 -16.82
CA ALA A 634 -6.11 15.99 -16.08
C ALA A 634 -5.63 17.31 -16.69
N SER A 635 -5.61 17.41 -18.03
CA SER A 635 -5.28 18.65 -18.72
C SER A 635 -6.30 19.75 -18.43
N VAL A 636 -7.59 19.44 -18.42
CA VAL A 636 -8.64 20.41 -18.10
C VAL A 636 -8.53 20.90 -16.66
N VAL A 637 -8.22 20.01 -15.72
CA VAL A 637 -7.98 20.36 -14.30
C VAL A 637 -6.71 21.19 -14.13
N ALA A 638 -5.63 20.88 -14.86
CA ALA A 638 -4.40 21.67 -14.84
C ALA A 638 -4.64 23.10 -15.36
N THR A 639 -5.44 23.28 -16.42
CA THR A 639 -5.82 24.63 -16.88
C THR A 639 -6.72 25.36 -15.87
N LEU A 640 -7.58 24.65 -15.14
CA LEU A 640 -8.34 25.24 -14.03
C LEU A 640 -7.43 25.71 -12.90
N ASP A 641 -6.40 24.93 -12.56
CA ASP A 641 -5.38 25.34 -11.56
C ASP A 641 -4.62 26.60 -12.01
N GLU A 642 -4.26 26.69 -13.29
CA GLU A 642 -3.64 27.89 -13.87
C GLU A 642 -4.57 29.12 -13.75
N SER A 643 -5.85 28.95 -14.09
CA SER A 643 -6.88 30.00 -13.92
C SER A 643 -6.90 30.53 -12.48
N VAL A 644 -6.90 29.63 -11.50
CA VAL A 644 -6.83 30.00 -10.07
C VAL A 644 -5.57 30.83 -9.82
N GLY A 645 -4.40 30.35 -10.23
CA GLY A 645 -3.14 31.08 -10.07
C GLY A 645 -3.17 32.51 -10.61
N ARG A 646 -3.69 32.68 -11.83
CA ARG A 646 -3.83 33.99 -12.50
C ARG A 646 -4.77 34.92 -11.74
N VAL A 647 -5.94 34.43 -11.32
CA VAL A 647 -6.93 35.23 -10.57
C VAL A 647 -6.37 35.68 -9.22
N ILE A 648 -5.66 34.82 -8.49
CA ILE A 648 -5.03 35.20 -7.21
C ILE A 648 -3.93 36.25 -7.42
N ASP A 649 -3.11 36.11 -8.45
CA ASP A 649 -2.10 37.11 -8.79
C ASP A 649 -2.74 38.45 -9.21
N ALA A 650 -3.85 38.43 -9.96
CA ALA A 650 -4.60 39.63 -10.31
C ALA A 650 -5.13 40.35 -9.07
N LEU A 651 -5.71 39.63 -8.09
CA LEU A 651 -6.14 40.20 -6.81
C LEU A 651 -4.98 40.84 -6.04
N LYS A 652 -3.79 40.23 -6.09
CA LYS A 652 -2.58 40.79 -5.48
C LYS A 652 -2.10 42.04 -6.22
N ARG A 653 -2.08 42.03 -7.55
CA ARG A 653 -1.72 43.20 -8.38
C ARG A 653 -2.66 44.38 -8.16
N ALA A 654 -3.95 44.12 -7.93
CA ALA A 654 -4.95 45.13 -7.61
C ALA A 654 -4.98 45.56 -6.12
N ASP A 655 -4.07 45.04 -5.28
CA ASP A 655 -4.04 45.23 -3.81
C ASP A 655 -5.34 44.82 -3.08
N MET A 656 -6.13 43.93 -3.68
CA MET A 656 -7.41 43.45 -3.14
C MET A 656 -7.25 42.18 -2.29
N LEU A 657 -6.17 41.42 -2.50
CA LEU A 657 -5.97 40.11 -1.83
C LEU A 657 -5.93 40.21 -0.30
N LYS A 658 -5.43 41.32 0.26
CA LYS A 658 -5.31 41.55 1.72
C LYS A 658 -6.64 41.51 2.47
N ASN A 659 -7.75 41.75 1.79
CA ASN A 659 -9.09 41.76 2.35
C ASN A 659 -10.06 40.92 1.50
N SER A 660 -9.61 39.76 1.04
CA SER A 660 -10.41 38.84 0.22
C SER A 660 -10.78 37.57 0.99
N ILE A 661 -11.96 37.05 0.70
CA ILE A 661 -12.37 35.67 1.06
C ILE A 661 -12.52 34.91 -0.24
N ILE A 662 -11.79 33.80 -0.37
CA ILE A 662 -11.69 33.01 -1.59
C ILE A 662 -12.13 31.60 -1.28
N ILE A 663 -13.14 31.13 -2.00
CA ILE A 663 -13.68 29.77 -1.87
C ILE A 663 -13.44 29.00 -3.17
N PHE A 664 -12.91 27.79 -3.04
CA PHE A 664 -12.85 26.82 -4.12
C PHE A 664 -13.72 25.64 -3.72
N ILE A 665 -14.76 25.35 -4.51
CA ILE A 665 -15.71 24.26 -4.24
C ILE A 665 -16.13 23.56 -5.54
N ALA A 666 -16.33 22.24 -5.46
CA ALA A 666 -17.04 21.47 -6.49
C ALA A 666 -18.56 21.58 -6.31
N ASP A 667 -19.36 21.45 -7.38
CA ASP A 667 -20.82 21.42 -7.29
C ASP A 667 -21.41 20.01 -7.08
N ASN A 668 -20.71 18.95 -7.48
CA ASN A 668 -21.04 17.54 -7.23
C ASN A 668 -19.77 16.67 -7.38
N GLY A 669 -19.87 15.38 -7.06
CA GLY A 669 -18.84 14.40 -7.36
C GLY A 669 -18.54 14.24 -8.85
N ALA A 670 -17.42 13.59 -9.18
CA ALA A 670 -17.04 13.28 -10.56
C ALA A 670 -17.94 12.22 -11.20
N GLN A 671 -18.00 12.21 -12.53
CA GLN A 671 -18.72 11.20 -13.33
C GLN A 671 -17.70 10.37 -14.13
N THR A 672 -17.08 9.38 -13.49
CA THR A 672 -16.02 8.56 -14.10
C THR A 672 -16.48 7.81 -15.35
N GLU A 673 -17.67 7.21 -15.31
CA GLU A 673 -18.28 6.46 -16.41
C GLU A 673 -19.76 6.78 -16.57
N GLY A 674 -20.42 6.26 -17.61
CA GLY A 674 -21.85 6.49 -17.87
C GLY A 674 -22.17 7.79 -18.59
N ILE A 675 -23.39 8.31 -18.37
CA ILE A 675 -23.90 9.51 -19.05
C ILE A 675 -23.13 10.74 -18.60
N LEU A 676 -22.68 11.57 -19.56
CA LEU A 676 -21.84 12.75 -19.31
C LEU A 676 -20.52 12.42 -18.60
N LYS A 677 -19.96 11.23 -18.85
CA LYS A 677 -18.65 10.84 -18.28
C LYS A 677 -17.58 11.88 -18.60
N ASN A 678 -16.80 12.23 -17.59
CA ASN A 678 -15.67 13.15 -17.71
C ASN A 678 -14.33 12.50 -17.33
N HIS A 679 -14.33 11.22 -16.93
CA HIS A 679 -13.13 10.50 -16.50
C HIS A 679 -12.46 11.06 -15.23
N GLY A 680 -13.20 11.84 -14.43
CA GLY A 680 -12.80 12.22 -13.07
C GLY A 680 -12.81 11.01 -12.11
N SER A 681 -12.25 11.15 -10.90
CA SER A 681 -12.17 10.07 -9.92
C SER A 681 -12.60 10.52 -8.52
N ASN A 682 -13.58 9.79 -7.96
CA ASN A 682 -13.99 9.94 -6.57
C ASN A 682 -13.32 8.94 -5.62
N TYR A 683 -12.54 7.98 -6.16
CA TYR A 683 -11.87 6.97 -5.35
C TYR A 683 -11.07 7.64 -4.22
N PRO A 684 -11.07 7.13 -2.97
CA PRO A 684 -11.69 5.87 -2.56
C PRO A 684 -13.18 5.99 -2.22
N LEU A 685 -13.77 7.19 -2.27
CA LEU A 685 -15.16 7.39 -1.92
C LEU A 685 -16.09 6.63 -2.88
N ARG A 686 -17.17 6.10 -2.32
CA ARG A 686 -18.14 5.27 -3.03
C ARG A 686 -19.06 6.12 -3.90
N GLY A 687 -19.36 5.67 -5.12
CA GLY A 687 -20.32 6.31 -6.01
C GLY A 687 -19.80 7.48 -6.85
N LEU A 688 -20.65 7.94 -7.77
CA LEU A 688 -20.40 9.02 -8.73
C LEU A 688 -21.44 10.14 -8.61
N LYS A 689 -21.32 11.17 -9.45
CA LYS A 689 -22.45 12.08 -9.76
C LYS A 689 -23.73 11.26 -10.00
N PHE A 690 -24.87 11.82 -9.63
CA PHE A 690 -26.19 11.17 -9.52
C PHE A 690 -26.39 10.21 -8.32
N SER A 691 -25.33 9.72 -7.65
CA SER A 691 -25.45 8.90 -6.44
C SER A 691 -25.41 9.74 -5.14
N LEU A 692 -26.04 9.25 -4.08
CA LEU A 692 -26.02 9.81 -2.73
C LEU A 692 -24.91 9.23 -1.84
N PHE A 693 -24.08 8.33 -2.36
CA PHE A 693 -22.86 7.87 -1.69
C PHE A 693 -21.81 8.98 -1.64
N GLU A 694 -20.83 8.88 -0.74
CA GLU A 694 -19.86 9.94 -0.41
C GLU A 694 -19.16 10.49 -1.66
N GLY A 695 -18.85 9.65 -2.65
CA GLY A 695 -18.22 10.07 -3.90
C GLY A 695 -19.09 10.96 -4.78
N GLY A 696 -20.42 10.89 -4.68
CA GLY A 696 -21.34 11.75 -5.41
C GLY A 696 -21.65 13.09 -4.74
N ILE A 697 -21.57 13.15 -3.40
CA ILE A 697 -22.07 14.29 -2.61
C ILE A 697 -21.05 14.93 -1.67
N ARG A 698 -19.92 14.30 -1.37
CA ARG A 698 -18.82 14.98 -0.69
C ARG A 698 -18.14 15.81 -1.78
N GLY A 699 -18.03 17.13 -1.60
CA GLY A 699 -17.41 18.02 -2.59
C GLY A 699 -16.00 18.44 -2.16
N ALA A 700 -15.06 18.50 -3.11
CA ALA A 700 -13.74 19.09 -2.84
C ALA A 700 -13.93 20.57 -2.47
N ALA A 701 -13.39 21.00 -1.33
CA ALA A 701 -13.61 22.36 -0.84
C ALA A 701 -12.47 22.89 0.03
N CYS A 702 -12.05 24.13 -0.24
CA CYS A 702 -11.20 24.90 0.64
C CYS A 702 -11.56 26.39 0.65
N ILE A 703 -11.20 27.06 1.74
CA ILE A 703 -11.39 28.51 1.90
C ILE A 703 -10.08 29.17 2.34
N TYR A 704 -9.70 30.25 1.67
CA TYR A 704 -8.57 31.09 2.03
C TYR A 704 -9.04 32.51 2.33
N SER A 705 -8.48 33.12 3.38
CA SER A 705 -8.62 34.55 3.65
C SER A 705 -7.58 35.00 4.68
N PRO A 706 -6.97 36.19 4.52
CA PRO A 706 -6.20 36.83 5.58
C PRO A 706 -7.01 37.12 6.86
N LEU A 707 -8.35 37.09 6.78
CA LEU A 707 -9.24 37.32 7.91
C LEU A 707 -9.44 36.10 8.82
N ILE A 708 -8.86 34.95 8.49
CA ILE A 708 -8.94 33.72 9.28
C ILE A 708 -7.83 33.74 10.34
N ASP A 709 -8.21 33.64 11.62
CA ASP A 709 -7.28 33.74 12.75
C ASP A 709 -6.36 32.51 12.85
N HIS A 710 -6.86 31.34 12.39
CA HIS A 710 -6.17 30.05 12.49
C HIS A 710 -6.05 29.34 11.13
N PRO A 711 -5.28 29.88 10.16
CA PRO A 711 -5.12 29.27 8.85
C PRO A 711 -4.29 27.97 8.91
N SER A 712 -4.10 27.33 7.75
CA SER A 712 -3.26 26.14 7.59
C SER A 712 -3.73 24.94 8.43
N ARG A 713 -5.01 24.56 8.28
CA ARG A 713 -5.62 23.44 9.00
C ARG A 713 -6.64 22.67 8.17
N VAL A 714 -6.89 21.43 8.57
CA VAL A 714 -7.98 20.59 8.05
C VAL A 714 -9.16 20.64 9.01
N SER A 715 -10.34 21.00 8.50
CA SER A 715 -11.60 20.94 9.25
C SER A 715 -12.35 19.64 8.92
N THR A 716 -12.70 18.88 9.96
CA THR A 716 -13.56 17.69 9.87
C THR A 716 -14.99 17.98 10.34
N GLN A 717 -15.35 19.26 10.49
CA GLN A 717 -16.70 19.67 10.85
C GLN A 717 -17.65 19.54 9.67
N LEU A 718 -18.92 19.26 9.95
CA LEU A 718 -19.95 19.19 8.91
C LEU A 718 -20.18 20.57 8.28
N PHE A 719 -20.09 20.64 6.96
CA PHE A 719 -20.43 21.82 6.19
C PHE A 719 -21.28 21.40 5.00
N HIS A 720 -22.44 22.02 4.82
CA HIS A 720 -23.30 21.74 3.66
C HIS A 720 -23.33 22.96 2.73
N ILE A 721 -23.53 22.76 1.43
CA ILE A 721 -23.53 23.84 0.43
C ILE A 721 -24.54 24.96 0.74
N THR A 722 -25.63 24.65 1.44
CA THR A 722 -26.61 25.65 1.91
C THR A 722 -26.04 26.63 2.94
N ASP A 723 -24.96 26.27 3.65
CA ASP A 723 -24.34 27.09 4.69
C ASP A 723 -23.58 28.27 4.12
N TRP A 724 -23.20 28.23 2.84
CA TRP A 724 -22.40 29.29 2.23
C TRP A 724 -23.11 30.63 2.24
N LEU A 725 -24.40 30.70 1.92
CA LEU A 725 -25.13 31.98 1.92
C LEU A 725 -25.10 32.66 3.31
N PRO A 726 -25.58 32.05 4.40
CA PRO A 726 -25.56 32.70 5.71
C PRO A 726 -24.14 32.92 6.23
N THR A 727 -23.18 32.06 5.89
CA THR A 727 -21.78 32.21 6.28
C THR A 727 -21.12 33.41 5.59
N LEU A 728 -21.32 33.58 4.29
CA LEU A 728 -20.77 34.71 3.53
C LEU A 728 -21.49 36.03 3.88
N TYR A 729 -22.79 35.98 4.14
CA TYR A 729 -23.54 37.14 4.64
C TYR A 729 -22.98 37.63 5.99
N SER A 730 -22.71 36.71 6.92
CA SER A 730 -22.07 36.98 8.21
C SER A 730 -20.65 37.54 8.03
N ALA A 731 -19.86 36.94 7.14
CA ALA A 731 -18.51 37.38 6.84
C ALA A 731 -18.46 38.79 6.21
N ALA A 732 -19.48 39.17 5.45
CA ALA A 732 -19.65 40.51 4.88
C ALA A 732 -20.14 41.56 5.91
N GLY A 733 -20.34 41.17 7.18
CA GLY A 733 -20.78 42.04 8.27
C GLY A 733 -22.28 42.04 8.53
N GLY A 734 -23.05 41.19 7.83
CA GLY A 734 -24.49 41.04 8.04
C GLY A 734 -24.84 40.24 9.29
N ASN A 735 -26.03 40.48 9.86
CA ASN A 735 -26.53 39.70 10.98
C ASN A 735 -27.34 38.48 10.47
N PRO A 736 -26.90 37.22 10.71
CA PRO A 736 -27.63 36.04 10.21
C PRO A 736 -29.11 35.98 10.60
N ASN A 737 -29.53 36.67 11.66
CA ASN A 737 -30.94 36.77 12.06
C ASN A 737 -31.82 37.54 11.06
N ASP A 738 -31.22 38.33 10.16
CA ASP A 738 -31.93 39.01 9.07
C ASP A 738 -32.37 38.04 7.96
N LEU A 739 -31.75 36.85 7.93
CA LEU A 739 -32.00 35.82 6.92
C LEU A 739 -33.19 34.95 7.35
N LYS A 740 -34.37 35.27 6.83
CA LYS A 740 -35.58 34.50 7.13
C LYS A 740 -35.65 33.22 6.30
N GLN A 741 -36.02 32.11 6.96
CA GLN A 741 -36.39 30.83 6.34
C GLN A 741 -35.28 30.15 5.50
N LEU A 742 -34.03 30.24 5.92
CA LEU A 742 -32.94 29.44 5.33
C LEU A 742 -32.80 28.08 6.01
N ASP A 743 -32.29 27.09 5.27
CA ASP A 743 -31.87 25.79 5.81
C ASP A 743 -30.36 25.77 6.15
N GLY A 744 -29.60 26.68 5.52
CA GLY A 744 -28.21 26.94 5.82
C GLY A 744 -27.99 27.53 7.22
N ILE A 745 -26.83 27.27 7.78
CA ILE A 745 -26.42 27.77 9.11
C ILE A 745 -25.13 28.57 8.94
N ASP A 746 -25.06 29.75 9.57
CA ASP A 746 -23.83 30.54 9.62
C ASP A 746 -22.73 29.80 10.40
N GLN A 747 -21.64 29.47 9.69
CA GLN A 747 -20.45 28.80 10.20
C GLN A 747 -19.20 29.69 10.17
N TRP A 748 -19.31 31.00 9.93
CA TRP A 748 -18.16 31.89 9.78
C TRP A 748 -17.25 31.89 11.00
N SER A 749 -17.82 31.88 12.21
CA SER A 749 -17.03 31.81 13.45
C SER A 749 -16.25 30.50 13.62
N ALA A 750 -16.77 29.39 13.10
CA ALA A 750 -16.08 28.10 13.08
C ALA A 750 -14.91 28.10 12.09
N ILE A 751 -15.09 28.74 10.93
CA ILE A 751 -14.03 28.91 9.92
C ILE A 751 -12.95 29.88 10.42
N LYS A 752 -13.34 31.09 10.85
CA LYS A 752 -12.42 32.16 11.23
C LYS A 752 -11.57 31.80 12.46
N SER A 753 -12.23 31.39 13.54
CA SER A 753 -11.58 31.23 14.86
C SER A 753 -11.50 29.77 15.34
N ALA A 754 -11.60 28.80 14.43
CA ALA A 754 -11.49 27.36 14.71
C ALA A 754 -12.41 26.86 15.85
N ARG A 755 -13.57 27.48 16.03
CA ARG A 755 -14.59 27.07 17.00
C ARG A 755 -15.39 25.87 16.50
N ASP A 756 -16.13 25.22 17.39
CA ASP A 756 -17.03 24.13 17.03
C ASP A 756 -18.17 24.61 16.11
N GLY A 757 -18.38 23.86 15.03
CA GLY A 757 -19.41 24.09 14.05
C GLY A 757 -20.79 23.82 14.62
N LYS A 758 -21.74 24.66 14.20
CA LYS A 758 -23.15 24.58 14.63
C LYS A 758 -23.90 23.44 13.96
N ARG A 759 -23.47 23.00 12.78
CA ARG A 759 -24.16 21.96 12.01
C ARG A 759 -23.92 20.56 12.60
N LYS A 760 -25.01 19.86 12.92
CA LYS A 760 -24.99 18.49 13.45
C LYS A 760 -25.65 17.46 12.54
N SER A 761 -26.44 17.91 11.57
CA SER A 761 -27.09 17.04 10.58
C SER A 761 -27.18 17.73 9.21
N VAL A 762 -27.33 16.91 8.17
CA VAL A 762 -27.51 17.30 6.78
C VAL A 762 -28.60 16.43 6.18
N LEU A 763 -29.55 17.06 5.50
CA LEU A 763 -30.47 16.36 4.62
C LEU A 763 -29.85 16.32 3.23
N MET A 764 -29.44 15.16 2.72
CA MET A 764 -28.79 15.13 1.40
C MET A 764 -29.82 15.21 0.29
N ASN A 765 -30.85 14.35 0.36
CA ASN A 765 -31.96 14.37 -0.59
C ASN A 765 -33.19 13.66 -0.01
N ILE A 766 -34.37 14.09 -0.44
CA ILE A 766 -35.63 13.34 -0.29
C ILE A 766 -36.28 13.30 -1.67
N ASP A 767 -36.10 12.20 -2.39
CA ASP A 767 -36.82 11.90 -3.63
C ASP A 767 -37.56 10.58 -3.45
N GLU A 768 -38.87 10.68 -3.20
CA GLU A 768 -39.75 9.53 -2.93
C GLU A 768 -39.72 8.48 -4.07
N LYS A 769 -39.32 8.87 -5.29
CA LYS A 769 -39.22 7.96 -6.42
C LYS A 769 -37.86 7.29 -6.49
N ASN A 770 -36.78 8.04 -6.31
CA ASN A 770 -35.43 7.59 -6.65
C ASN A 770 -34.54 7.42 -5.42
N ASN A 771 -34.09 8.53 -4.80
CA ASN A 771 -32.96 8.50 -3.88
C ASN A 771 -33.21 9.36 -2.62
N GLU A 772 -32.94 8.80 -1.44
CA GLU A 772 -33.09 9.47 -0.14
C GLU A 772 -31.85 9.25 0.71
N ALA A 773 -31.32 10.31 1.32
CA ALA A 773 -30.24 10.20 2.28
C ALA A 773 -30.21 11.36 3.28
N ALA A 774 -29.76 11.05 4.48
CA ALA A 774 -29.53 12.01 5.55
C ALA A 774 -28.29 11.63 6.37
N LEU A 775 -27.55 12.62 6.84
CA LEU A 775 -26.40 12.47 7.71
C LEU A 775 -26.71 13.11 9.06
N ILE A 776 -26.68 12.34 10.14
CA ILE A 776 -26.99 12.79 11.49
C ILE A 776 -25.81 12.44 12.39
N GLY A 777 -25.07 13.47 12.82
CA GLY A 777 -23.80 13.31 13.53
C GLY A 777 -22.75 12.61 12.67
N TYR A 778 -22.48 11.35 13.01
CA TYR A 778 -21.54 10.48 12.29
C TYR A 778 -22.23 9.45 11.40
N TYR A 779 -23.55 9.30 11.53
CA TYR A 779 -24.29 8.23 10.87
C TYR A 779 -25.03 8.73 9.64
N LYS A 780 -24.82 8.07 8.51
CA LYS A 780 -25.49 8.32 7.25
C LYS A 780 -26.50 7.23 6.95
N LEU A 781 -27.74 7.62 6.73
CA LEU A 781 -28.81 6.80 6.19
C LEU A 781 -28.84 7.03 4.68
N VAL A 782 -28.88 5.95 3.90
CA VAL A 782 -28.95 6.06 2.44
C VAL A 782 -29.81 4.96 1.83
N ARG A 783 -30.71 5.36 0.94
CA ARG A 783 -31.45 4.53 0.01
C ARG A 783 -31.27 5.15 -1.37
N ASP A 784 -30.52 4.49 -2.22
CA ASP A 784 -30.06 5.04 -3.49
C ASP A 784 -30.38 4.06 -4.61
N LYS A 785 -31.28 4.43 -5.51
CA LYS A 785 -31.66 3.64 -6.69
C LYS A 785 -30.87 4.00 -7.92
N SER A 786 -29.88 4.89 -7.83
CA SER A 786 -28.97 5.13 -8.94
C SER A 786 -28.20 3.85 -9.29
N GLU A 787 -27.76 3.77 -10.54
CA GLU A 787 -26.89 2.70 -11.01
C GLU A 787 -25.46 2.86 -10.46
N TYR A 788 -25.15 4.00 -9.85
CA TYR A 788 -23.80 4.39 -9.48
C TYR A 788 -23.44 4.10 -8.02
N GLN A 789 -23.74 2.88 -7.55
CA GLN A 789 -23.55 2.51 -6.13
C GLN A 789 -22.22 1.81 -5.83
N LYS A 790 -21.38 1.50 -6.81
CA LYS A 790 -20.12 0.77 -6.62
C LYS A 790 -18.94 1.70 -6.32
N TYR A 791 -17.75 1.13 -6.16
CA TYR A 791 -16.48 1.84 -6.26
C TYR A 791 -16.02 1.86 -7.71
N TYR A 792 -15.38 2.96 -8.11
CA TYR A 792 -14.88 3.16 -9.47
C TYR A 792 -13.36 3.25 -9.37
N ASP A 793 -12.71 2.15 -9.75
CA ASP A 793 -11.30 1.91 -9.48
C ASP A 793 -10.39 2.81 -10.31
N TYR A 794 -10.04 3.96 -9.75
CA TYR A 794 -8.99 4.81 -10.27
C TYR A 794 -8.31 5.59 -9.15
N SER A 795 -7.22 5.04 -8.60
CA SER A 795 -6.60 5.53 -7.36
C SER A 795 -5.85 6.86 -7.48
N GLY A 796 -5.66 7.39 -8.70
CA GLY A 796 -4.84 8.59 -8.94
C GLY A 796 -3.41 8.50 -8.41
N ASN A 797 -2.96 7.30 -8.05
CA ASN A 797 -1.71 7.03 -7.35
C ASN A 797 -1.09 5.75 -7.90
N ASN A 798 -0.08 5.91 -8.73
CA ASN A 798 0.71 4.84 -9.32
C ASN A 798 2.19 5.10 -8.96
N ALA A 799 2.94 4.05 -8.64
CA ALA A 799 4.37 4.15 -8.32
C ALA A 799 5.21 4.74 -9.48
N LEU A 800 4.66 4.71 -10.71
CA LEU A 800 5.26 5.29 -11.91
C LEU A 800 4.99 6.80 -12.06
N TYR A 801 4.00 7.35 -11.36
CA TYR A 801 3.67 8.78 -11.47
C TYR A 801 4.71 9.64 -10.74
N PRO A 802 4.95 10.88 -11.21
CA PRO A 802 5.79 11.83 -10.50
C PRO A 802 5.29 12.01 -9.06
N LYS A 803 6.19 11.90 -8.09
CA LYS A 803 5.82 12.10 -6.69
C LYS A 803 5.35 13.53 -6.44
N TYR A 804 4.40 13.68 -5.53
CA TYR A 804 3.92 14.99 -5.09
C TYR A 804 5.08 15.92 -4.66
N ASN A 805 5.15 17.10 -5.27
CA ASN A 805 6.24 18.05 -5.06
C ASN A 805 5.75 19.33 -4.37
N ALA A 806 5.91 19.39 -3.04
CA ALA A 806 5.59 20.57 -2.24
C ALA A 806 6.35 21.84 -2.67
N THR A 807 7.47 21.71 -3.40
CA THR A 807 8.19 22.87 -3.96
C THR A 807 7.37 23.55 -5.06
N ASN A 808 6.65 22.79 -5.88
CA ASN A 808 5.81 23.36 -6.95
C ASN A 808 4.66 24.19 -6.36
N VAL A 809 4.09 23.73 -5.24
CA VAL A 809 3.09 24.52 -4.49
C VAL A 809 3.68 25.82 -3.99
N LEU A 810 4.85 25.78 -3.34
CA LEU A 810 5.49 26.99 -2.81
C LEU A 810 5.94 27.96 -3.91
N ALA A 811 6.23 27.46 -5.11
CA ALA A 811 6.63 28.25 -6.28
C ALA A 811 5.44 28.72 -7.13
N SER A 812 4.20 28.33 -6.79
CA SER A 812 3.04 28.66 -7.61
C SER A 812 2.72 30.17 -7.57
N PRO A 813 2.09 30.73 -8.63
CA PRO A 813 1.59 32.10 -8.62
C PRO A 813 0.72 32.41 -7.40
N ALA A 814 -0.20 31.52 -7.03
CA ALA A 814 -1.06 31.71 -5.86
C ALA A 814 -0.25 31.75 -4.55
N ALA A 815 0.70 30.84 -4.35
CA ALA A 815 1.55 30.85 -3.15
C ALA A 815 2.42 32.11 -3.08
N SER A 816 2.97 32.55 -4.22
CA SER A 816 3.76 33.77 -4.32
C SER A 816 2.93 35.02 -3.99
N ALA A 817 1.70 35.11 -4.49
CA ALA A 817 0.78 36.19 -4.19
C ALA A 817 0.40 36.23 -2.69
N ILE A 818 0.11 35.08 -2.09
CA ILE A 818 -0.21 34.95 -0.66
C ILE A 818 0.99 35.30 0.22
N ALA A 819 2.18 34.82 -0.11
CA ALA A 819 3.40 35.07 0.67
C ALA A 819 3.76 36.56 0.75
N ASN A 820 3.38 37.37 -0.23
CA ASN A 820 3.62 38.82 -0.22
C ASN A 820 2.79 39.59 0.82
N ILE A 821 1.69 39.01 1.30
CA ILE A 821 0.78 39.67 2.25
C ILE A 821 0.65 38.94 3.58
N SER A 822 1.11 37.69 3.65
CA SER A 822 0.95 36.83 4.83
C SER A 822 2.11 37.01 5.82
N THR A 823 1.79 36.97 7.10
CA THR A 823 2.78 36.91 8.20
C THR A 823 3.12 35.47 8.61
N SER A 824 2.37 34.47 8.13
CA SER A 824 2.58 33.05 8.43
C SER A 824 3.34 32.35 7.30
N VAL A 825 4.43 31.66 7.63
CA VAL A 825 5.26 30.95 6.66
C VAL A 825 4.78 29.50 6.48
N LEU A 826 4.10 29.22 5.37
CA LEU A 826 3.86 27.85 4.92
C LEU A 826 5.21 27.24 4.47
N ASN A 827 5.47 25.99 4.86
CA ASN A 827 6.68 25.27 4.48
C ASN A 827 6.36 23.84 4.04
N LYS A 828 7.36 23.17 3.44
CA LYS A 828 7.21 21.81 2.89
C LYS A 828 6.69 20.81 3.93
N ASN A 829 7.17 20.87 5.18
CA ASN A 829 6.73 19.95 6.23
C ASN A 829 5.25 20.15 6.57
N LYS A 830 4.81 21.41 6.69
CA LYS A 830 3.41 21.73 6.97
C LYS A 830 2.49 21.34 5.81
N ILE A 831 2.93 21.54 4.57
CA ILE A 831 2.21 21.06 3.37
C ILE A 831 2.01 19.54 3.44
N MET A 832 3.09 18.78 3.66
CA MET A 832 3.00 17.32 3.72
C MET A 832 2.12 16.84 4.89
N GLN A 833 2.19 17.52 6.04
CA GLN A 833 1.31 17.24 7.18
C GLN A 833 -0.16 17.45 6.81
N LEU A 834 -0.51 18.63 6.29
CA LEU A 834 -1.90 18.96 5.95
C LEU A 834 -2.45 18.07 4.84
N ARG A 835 -1.62 17.74 3.85
CA ARG A 835 -1.99 16.77 2.80
C ARG A 835 -2.35 15.43 3.40
N LYS A 836 -1.53 14.93 4.33
CA LYS A 836 -1.78 13.67 5.03
C LYS A 836 -3.08 13.73 5.84
N GLU A 837 -3.32 14.83 6.57
CA GLU A 837 -4.55 15.04 7.35
C GLU A 837 -5.81 15.14 6.47
N ALA A 838 -5.67 15.68 5.25
CA ALA A 838 -6.76 15.84 4.28
C ALA A 838 -7.04 14.57 3.46
N THR A 839 -6.13 13.59 3.49
CA THR A 839 -6.26 12.34 2.73
C THR A 839 -7.27 11.41 3.39
N VAL A 840 -8.27 10.96 2.63
CA VAL A 840 -9.24 9.96 3.08
C VAL A 840 -8.69 8.56 2.83
N ILE A 841 -8.59 7.73 3.89
CA ILE A 841 -8.08 6.36 3.81
C ILE A 841 -9.22 5.39 4.13
N CYS A 842 -9.42 4.41 3.26
CA CYS A 842 -10.49 3.41 3.40
C CYS A 842 -9.93 1.99 3.47
N LYS A 843 -10.57 1.15 4.28
CA LYS A 843 -10.17 -0.24 4.55
C LYS A 843 -11.17 -1.18 3.87
N ASN A 844 -10.70 -2.27 3.24
CA ASN A 844 -11.54 -3.36 2.69
C ASN A 844 -12.74 -2.90 1.83
N PHE A 845 -12.50 -2.48 0.59
CA PHE A 845 -13.51 -1.92 -0.33
C PHE A 845 -13.97 -2.90 -1.45
N MET A 846 -13.66 -4.19 -1.35
CA MET A 846 -14.06 -5.20 -2.35
C MET A 846 -15.51 -5.65 -2.20
N ASP A 847 -16.06 -5.61 -0.97
CA ASP A 847 -17.46 -5.93 -0.68
C ASP A 847 -18.23 -4.65 -0.32
N PHE A 848 -19.41 -4.47 -0.89
CA PHE A 848 -20.30 -3.37 -0.57
C PHE A 848 -21.77 -3.78 -0.53
N SER A 849 -22.50 -3.16 0.39
CA SER A 849 -23.94 -3.38 0.54
C SER A 849 -24.74 -2.71 -0.56
N ASN A 850 -25.67 -3.44 -1.19
CA ASN A 850 -26.66 -2.88 -2.10
C ASN A 850 -27.74 -2.13 -1.30
N CYS A 851 -27.94 -0.84 -1.62
CA CYS A 851 -28.85 0.08 -0.94
C CYS A 851 -30.01 0.55 -1.84
N THR A 852 -30.30 -0.18 -2.93
CA THR A 852 -31.37 0.13 -3.90
C THR A 852 -32.76 0.02 -3.27
N ASN A 853 -33.04 -1.14 -2.65
CA ASN A 853 -34.37 -1.53 -2.20
C ASN A 853 -34.53 -1.52 -0.67
N ARG A 854 -33.56 -0.95 0.04
CA ARG A 854 -33.53 -0.86 1.50
C ARG A 854 -32.67 0.31 1.96
N THR A 855 -32.91 0.77 3.18
CA THR A 855 -32.09 1.79 3.82
C THR A 855 -30.84 1.16 4.42
N CYS A 856 -29.67 1.58 3.96
CA CYS A 856 -28.38 1.27 4.57
C CYS A 856 -28.02 2.32 5.62
N LEU A 857 -27.16 1.93 6.58
CA LEU A 857 -26.66 2.82 7.63
C LEU A 857 -25.13 2.72 7.72
N PHE A 858 -24.43 3.84 7.57
CA PHE A 858 -22.96 3.90 7.63
C PHE A 858 -22.50 4.85 8.73
N ASN A 859 -21.41 4.52 9.43
CA ASN A 859 -20.70 5.48 10.27
C ASN A 859 -19.62 6.18 9.42
N VAL A 860 -19.99 7.25 8.71
CA VAL A 860 -19.09 7.91 7.74
C VAL A 860 -17.93 8.69 8.38
N TYR A 861 -17.87 8.76 9.71
CA TYR A 861 -16.71 9.30 10.42
C TYR A 861 -15.58 8.26 10.53
N GLU A 862 -15.93 7.00 10.83
CA GLU A 862 -14.96 5.89 10.93
C GLU A 862 -14.80 5.12 9.61
N ASP A 863 -15.85 5.07 8.80
CA ASP A 863 -15.93 4.42 7.50
C ASP A 863 -16.40 5.43 6.43
N PRO A 864 -15.54 6.38 6.05
CA PRO A 864 -15.87 7.42 5.07
C PRO A 864 -16.08 6.88 3.64
N CYS A 865 -15.88 5.58 3.40
CA CYS A 865 -16.13 4.94 2.12
C CYS A 865 -17.36 4.05 2.10
N GLU A 866 -18.14 3.99 3.19
CA GLU A 866 -19.43 3.29 3.22
C GLU A 866 -19.30 1.81 2.83
N THR A 867 -18.27 1.17 3.38
CA THR A 867 -17.93 -0.25 3.19
C THR A 867 -18.77 -1.15 4.10
N THR A 868 -19.05 -0.71 5.32
CA THR A 868 -19.68 -1.52 6.37
C THR A 868 -21.08 -1.01 6.70
N ASP A 869 -22.09 -1.72 6.22
CA ASP A 869 -23.49 -1.42 6.52
C ASP A 869 -23.90 -1.92 7.91
N LEU A 870 -24.31 -0.99 8.76
CA LEU A 870 -24.71 -1.19 10.15
C LEU A 870 -26.23 -1.34 10.33
N SER A 871 -27.01 -1.33 9.24
CA SER A 871 -28.48 -1.38 9.31
C SER A 871 -29.02 -2.59 10.07
N SER A 872 -28.42 -3.76 9.89
CA SER A 872 -28.78 -5.01 10.61
C SER A 872 -28.46 -4.95 12.10
N LYS A 873 -27.44 -4.19 12.50
CA LYS A 873 -27.02 -3.99 13.90
C LYS A 873 -27.91 -2.97 14.62
N TYR A 874 -28.42 -1.99 13.88
CA TYR A 874 -29.28 -0.93 14.42
C TYR A 874 -30.63 -0.86 13.67
N PRO A 875 -31.45 -1.92 13.73
CA PRO A 875 -32.69 -1.98 12.98
C PRO A 875 -33.66 -0.86 13.41
N LYS A 876 -33.69 -0.48 14.70
CA LYS A 876 -34.54 0.62 15.17
C LYS A 876 -34.18 2.01 14.60
N VAL A 877 -32.98 2.16 14.04
CA VAL A 877 -32.52 3.41 13.38
C VAL A 877 -32.91 3.40 11.90
N THR A 878 -33.09 2.22 11.30
CA THR A 878 -33.32 2.03 9.86
C THR A 878 -34.73 1.56 9.50
N LEU A 879 -35.50 1.07 10.47
CA LEU A 879 -36.89 0.65 10.33
C LEU A 879 -37.80 1.88 10.23
N ASN A 880 -38.50 1.96 9.09
CA ASN A 880 -39.83 2.57 9.00
C ASN A 880 -40.88 1.55 9.43
#